data_AF-A0A673JLQ9-F1
#
_entry.id   AF-A0A673JLQ9-F1
#
_cell.length_a   1.000
_cell.length_b   1.000
_cell.length_c   1.000
_cell.angle_alpha   90.00
_cell.angle_beta   90.00
_cell.angle_gamma   90.00
#
_symmetry.space_group_name_H-M   'P 1'
#
loop_
_entity.id
_entity.type
_entity.pdbx_description
1 polymer ?
#
loop_
_entity_poly.entity_id
_entity_poly.type
_entity_poly.pdbx_seq_one_letter_code
_entity_poly.pdbx_strand_id
1 'polypeptide(L)'
;DPTAGASVDDENCWHLDEEQVQEQVKLFLSQGGYHGSGKQLNLLFSKVREMLKMRDSNGARMLTLITEQFMADPRLALWRQQGTTMTDKYRQLWDELGALWMCIVLNPHCKPEQKAAWLRQLKKWNSVDVCPLEDGNHGNELPNLTNSLPQGAHGNQDSGTRPHRTVFTRAIEACDLHWQDSHLQHIINDDLYTNYCYHDNTENSLFDSRSWPLWHEHVPTACARVDALRSHGYPREALRLAIAIVNTLRRQQQKQLELFRNHKKDLLHKGVTSITNLEGWVGHPLDPIGTLFSTLMETGRGDEDSSQGGATSLGESYLALAVETALMGLGQQRIMPDGLYAQEKVCRNEEHLIAKLQEVDLDDTLVKIFRKQAVFLLEGGPYSGLGELIYRESVPMHTFAKYLFTCLLPHDAELAYKIALRAMRLPVLESMAPSGDMSRPHHIVSVVPNRYPRWFTLSHIESQQCELASTMLTAAKGDARRLETVLESIQKNIHSSSHIFKLAQDAFKIATLMDSLPDITLLKVSLELGLQVMRMTLSTLNWRRREMVRWLVTCATEVGVYALDSIMQSWFTLFTPTEATSIVATTVMSNSTIVRLHLDCHQQENLASSARTLALQCAMKDPQNCALSALTLCEKDHIAFETAYQIVLDAATTGMSYTQLFTIARYMEHRGYPMRAYKLATLAMVHLNLSYNQDTHPAINDVLWACALSHSLGKNELAAIIPLVVKSVKCATVLSDILRRCTLTTPGMVALHSRRNSGKLMSLDKAPLRQLLDATIGAYINTTHSRLTHISPRHYSEFIEFLSKARETFLMAHDGHIQFTQFIDNLKQIYKGKKKLMMLVRERFG
;
A
#
# COMPACT_ATOMS: atom_id res chain seq x y z
N ASP A 1 45.35 6.21 -18.84
CA ASP A 1 44.92 4.82 -18.60
C ASP A 1 45.99 4.19 -17.71
N PRO A 2 45.68 3.73 -16.48
CA PRO A 2 46.67 3.11 -15.60
C PRO A 2 47.27 1.81 -16.16
N THR A 3 46.75 1.34 -17.31
CA THR A 3 47.13 0.07 -17.93
C THR A 3 47.94 0.15 -19.23
N ALA A 4 48.33 1.34 -19.68
CA ALA A 4 49.02 1.50 -20.96
C ALA A 4 50.49 0.98 -20.92
N GLY A 5 50.78 -0.16 -21.56
CA GLY A 5 52.10 -0.82 -21.62
C GLY A 5 52.35 -1.69 -22.87
N ALA A 6 53.60 -2.11 -23.09
CA ALA A 6 54.20 -2.54 -24.38
C ALA A 6 53.97 -4.00 -24.83
N SER A 7 54.37 -4.28 -26.09
CA SER A 7 54.36 -5.52 -26.93
C SER A 7 53.63 -6.79 -26.44
N VAL A 8 52.90 -7.42 -27.38
CA VAL A 8 51.99 -8.58 -27.24
C VAL A 8 52.64 -9.87 -26.71
N ASP A 9 53.97 -9.95 -26.61
CA ASP A 9 54.71 -11.19 -26.35
C ASP A 9 55.28 -11.32 -24.90
N ASP A 10 55.04 -10.35 -23.99
CA ASP A 10 55.48 -10.42 -22.58
C ASP A 10 54.36 -10.91 -21.62
N GLU A 11 54.72 -11.62 -20.53
CA GLU A 11 53.77 -12.09 -19.49
C GLU A 11 52.96 -10.96 -18.80
N ASN A 12 53.34 -9.70 -19.04
CA ASN A 12 52.68 -8.47 -18.59
C ASN A 12 52.40 -7.56 -19.81
N CYS A 13 51.49 -7.98 -20.69
CA CYS A 13 51.04 -7.20 -21.85
C CYS A 13 50.50 -5.81 -21.47
N TRP A 14 50.06 -5.65 -20.22
CA TRP A 14 49.51 -4.41 -19.68
C TRP A 14 50.44 -3.89 -18.57
N HIS A 15 50.89 -2.63 -18.65
CA HIS A 15 51.63 -2.00 -17.55
C HIS A 15 50.67 -1.79 -16.37
N LEU A 16 51.10 -1.98 -15.12
CA LEU A 16 50.24 -1.72 -13.96
C LEU A 16 50.94 -0.73 -13.01
N ASP A 17 50.46 0.50 -12.98
CA ASP A 17 50.87 1.50 -11.98
C ASP A 17 50.11 1.26 -10.68
N GLU A 18 50.74 0.54 -9.74
CA GLU A 18 50.10 0.11 -8.49
C GLU A 18 49.70 1.30 -7.60
N GLU A 19 50.55 2.34 -7.52
CA GLU A 19 50.27 3.54 -6.72
C GLU A 19 49.08 4.31 -7.29
N GLN A 20 49.05 4.49 -8.62
CA GLN A 20 47.94 5.17 -9.28
C GLN A 20 46.61 4.41 -9.12
N VAL A 21 46.62 3.08 -9.20
CA VAL A 21 45.40 2.27 -8.99
C VAL A 21 44.91 2.41 -7.55
N GLN A 22 45.79 2.30 -6.55
CA GLN A 22 45.43 2.46 -5.15
C GLN A 22 44.85 3.86 -4.85
N GLU A 23 45.50 4.92 -5.35
CA GLU A 23 45.03 6.29 -5.18
C GLU A 23 43.68 6.53 -5.86
N GLN A 24 43.48 6.04 -7.09
CA GLN A 24 42.22 6.18 -7.81
C GLN A 24 41.07 5.48 -7.09
N VAL A 25 41.27 4.22 -6.65
CA VAL A 25 40.24 3.48 -5.91
C VAL A 25 39.90 4.20 -4.61
N LYS A 26 40.92 4.65 -3.85
CA LYS A 26 40.71 5.42 -2.61
C LYS A 26 39.95 6.73 -2.85
N LEU A 27 40.26 7.46 -3.93
CA LEU A 27 39.54 8.66 -4.34
C LEU A 27 38.08 8.33 -4.67
N PHE A 28 37.81 7.29 -5.48
CA PHE A 28 36.44 6.91 -5.84
C PHE A 28 35.62 6.43 -4.65
N LEU A 29 36.23 5.73 -3.70
CA LEU A 29 35.61 5.31 -2.45
C LEU A 29 35.29 6.51 -1.55
N SER A 30 36.23 7.45 -1.37
CA SER A 30 36.06 8.63 -0.51
C SER A 30 35.01 9.64 -1.02
N GLN A 31 34.76 9.69 -2.33
CA GLN A 31 33.78 10.59 -2.96
C GLN A 31 32.30 10.21 -2.70
N GLY A 32 32.00 9.31 -1.76
CA GLY A 32 30.69 9.29 -1.10
C GLY A 32 29.45 9.09 -1.97
N GLY A 33 29.51 8.27 -3.02
CA GLY A 33 28.31 7.84 -3.77
C GLY A 33 27.69 8.88 -4.72
N TYR A 34 28.38 9.98 -5.02
CA TYR A 34 27.98 10.84 -6.14
C TYR A 34 28.00 10.02 -7.45
N HIS A 35 27.00 10.23 -8.30
CA HIS A 35 26.59 9.37 -9.45
C HIS A 35 27.68 8.90 -10.45
N GLY A 36 28.92 9.38 -10.35
CA GLY A 36 30.05 8.98 -11.20
C GLY A 36 31.01 7.94 -10.61
N SER A 37 31.27 7.94 -9.29
CA SER A 37 32.40 7.15 -8.74
C SER A 37 32.16 5.64 -8.74
N GLY A 38 30.92 5.20 -8.52
CA GLY A 38 30.55 3.77 -8.65
C GLY A 38 30.68 3.24 -10.09
N LYS A 39 30.38 4.08 -11.09
CA LYS A 39 30.57 3.71 -12.50
C LYS A 39 32.07 3.55 -12.82
N GLN A 40 32.91 4.41 -12.27
CA GLN A 40 34.36 4.34 -12.44
C GLN A 40 34.94 3.07 -11.79
N LEU A 41 34.47 2.67 -10.61
CA LEU A 41 34.86 1.40 -9.99
C LEU A 41 34.42 0.18 -10.83
N ASN A 42 33.21 0.19 -11.39
CA ASN A 42 32.76 -0.86 -12.32
C ASN A 42 33.61 -0.92 -13.61
N LEU A 43 34.11 0.21 -14.09
CA LEU A 43 35.06 0.23 -15.22
C LEU A 43 36.40 -0.42 -14.84
N LEU A 44 36.90 -0.22 -13.61
CA LEU A 44 38.10 -0.91 -13.12
C LEU A 44 37.87 -2.43 -13.03
N PHE A 45 36.71 -2.87 -12.55
CA PHE A 45 36.33 -4.29 -12.56
C PHE A 45 36.25 -4.87 -13.98
N SER A 46 35.73 -4.09 -14.94
CA SER A 46 35.70 -4.49 -16.36
C SER A 46 37.11 -4.67 -16.92
N LYS A 47 38.04 -3.74 -16.59
CA LYS A 47 39.46 -3.86 -16.95
C LYS A 47 40.11 -5.10 -16.36
N VAL A 48 39.83 -5.44 -15.10
CA VAL A 48 40.30 -6.69 -14.50
C VAL A 48 39.84 -7.88 -15.34
N ARG A 49 38.56 -7.95 -15.74
CA ARG A 49 38.06 -9.03 -16.61
C ARG A 49 38.74 -9.06 -17.98
N GLU A 50 39.01 -7.91 -18.59
CA GLU A 50 39.76 -7.83 -19.86
C GLU A 50 41.19 -8.36 -19.72
N MET A 51 41.89 -8.00 -18.64
CA MET A 51 43.24 -8.51 -18.35
C MET A 51 43.24 -10.02 -18.12
N LEU A 52 42.26 -10.53 -17.34
CA LEU A 52 42.08 -11.97 -17.15
C LEU A 52 41.79 -12.69 -18.48
N LYS A 53 41.01 -12.08 -19.37
CA LYS A 53 40.69 -12.63 -20.69
C LYS A 53 41.93 -12.75 -21.58
N MET A 54 42.85 -11.79 -21.47
CA MET A 54 44.16 -11.80 -22.11
C MET A 54 45.19 -12.66 -21.37
N ARG A 55 44.79 -13.34 -20.27
CA ARG A 55 45.63 -14.18 -19.42
C ARG A 55 46.81 -13.44 -18.80
N ASP A 56 46.67 -12.13 -18.62
CA ASP A 56 47.67 -11.28 -17.99
C ASP A 56 47.66 -11.46 -16.47
N SER A 57 48.83 -11.71 -15.90
CA SER A 57 49.01 -11.93 -14.46
C SER A 57 48.64 -10.69 -13.60
N ASN A 58 48.69 -9.50 -14.20
CA ASN A 58 48.34 -8.24 -13.56
C ASN A 58 46.84 -8.12 -13.27
N GLY A 59 45.97 -8.90 -13.91
CA GLY A 59 44.53 -8.91 -13.60
C GLY A 59 44.27 -9.29 -12.13
N ALA A 60 44.91 -10.36 -11.65
CA ALA A 60 44.78 -10.79 -10.26
C ALA A 60 45.43 -9.80 -9.27
N ARG A 61 46.58 -9.22 -9.65
CA ARG A 61 47.27 -8.20 -8.84
C ARG A 61 46.45 -6.92 -8.70
N MET A 62 45.87 -6.44 -9.79
CA MET A 62 45.00 -5.27 -9.79
C MET A 62 43.78 -5.50 -8.87
N LEU A 63 43.17 -6.70 -8.89
CA LEU A 63 42.08 -7.01 -7.97
C LEU A 63 42.53 -7.07 -6.51
N THR A 64 43.73 -7.58 -6.21
CA THR A 64 44.32 -7.50 -4.86
C THR A 64 44.39 -6.05 -4.38
N LEU A 65 44.93 -5.14 -5.19
CA LEU A 65 45.05 -3.72 -4.83
C LEU A 65 43.68 -3.07 -4.59
N ILE A 66 42.70 -3.33 -5.47
CA ILE A 66 41.33 -2.85 -5.29
C ILE A 66 40.75 -3.38 -3.97
N THR A 67 40.90 -4.68 -3.71
CA THR A 67 40.36 -5.33 -2.51
C THR A 67 40.96 -4.75 -1.23
N GLU A 68 42.26 -4.48 -1.22
CA GLU A 68 42.94 -3.85 -0.08
C GLU A 68 42.39 -2.44 0.20
N GLN A 69 42.16 -1.63 -0.83
CA GLN A 69 41.56 -0.30 -0.66
C GLN A 69 40.11 -0.37 -0.17
N PHE A 70 39.32 -1.34 -0.64
CA PHE A 70 37.96 -1.58 -0.12
C PHE A 70 37.99 -1.98 1.36
N MET A 71 38.89 -2.87 1.77
CA MET A 71 39.06 -3.30 3.16
C MET A 71 39.59 -2.19 4.08
N ALA A 72 40.32 -1.21 3.52
CA ALA A 72 40.85 -0.05 4.23
C ALA A 72 39.85 1.12 4.35
N ASP A 73 38.64 1.01 3.79
CA ASP A 73 37.64 2.08 3.83
C ASP A 73 37.13 2.31 5.28
N PRO A 74 37.36 3.50 5.86
CA PRO A 74 36.98 3.77 7.25
C PRO A 74 35.45 3.71 7.49
N ARG A 75 34.63 3.81 6.43
CA ARG A 75 33.18 3.72 6.54
C ARG A 75 32.70 2.33 6.95
N LEU A 76 33.44 1.26 6.65
CA LEU A 76 33.07 -0.10 7.08
C LEU A 76 33.03 -0.20 8.61
N ALA A 77 34.02 0.39 9.28
CA ALA A 77 34.06 0.45 10.74
C ALA A 77 32.92 1.32 11.29
N LEU A 78 32.62 2.45 10.65
CA LEU A 78 31.53 3.34 11.05
C LEU A 78 30.16 2.67 10.93
N TRP A 79 29.87 2.00 9.81
CA TRP A 79 28.62 1.27 9.61
C TRP A 79 28.42 0.16 10.64
N ARG A 80 29.50 -0.59 10.95
CA ARG A 80 29.47 -1.61 11.99
C ARG A 80 29.24 -1.04 13.38
N GLN A 81 29.92 0.06 13.75
CA GLN A 81 29.77 0.71 15.05
C GLN A 81 28.39 1.36 15.25
N GLN A 82 27.82 1.95 14.19
CA GLN A 82 26.54 2.65 14.24
C GLN A 82 25.33 1.72 13.98
N GLY A 83 25.58 0.47 13.58
CA GLY A 83 24.52 -0.46 13.16
C GLY A 83 23.76 0.03 11.91
N THR A 84 24.38 0.89 11.11
CA THR A 84 23.80 1.44 9.88
C THR A 84 24.12 0.52 8.71
N THR A 85 23.14 0.27 7.85
CA THR A 85 23.33 -0.59 6.66
C THR A 85 24.10 0.14 5.57
N MET A 86 24.94 -0.58 4.83
CA MET A 86 25.64 -0.03 3.67
C MET A 86 24.63 0.37 2.58
N THR A 87 24.98 1.35 1.75
CA THR A 87 24.14 1.70 0.58
C THR A 87 24.15 0.58 -0.46
N ASP A 88 23.02 0.38 -1.16
CA ASP A 88 22.87 -0.73 -2.13
C ASP A 88 23.91 -0.70 -3.25
N LYS A 89 24.25 0.50 -3.75
CA LYS A 89 25.27 0.66 -4.80
C LYS A 89 26.65 0.23 -4.33
N TYR A 90 27.00 0.50 -3.07
CA TYR A 90 28.27 0.08 -2.50
C TYR A 90 28.29 -1.44 -2.27
N ARG A 91 27.15 -1.99 -1.84
CA ARG A 91 26.98 -3.44 -1.68
C ARG A 91 27.15 -4.21 -2.99
N GLN A 92 26.63 -3.68 -4.10
CA GLN A 92 26.82 -4.24 -5.44
C GLN A 92 28.31 -4.34 -5.83
N LEU A 93 29.13 -3.35 -5.47
CA LEU A 93 30.56 -3.40 -5.75
C LEU A 93 31.25 -4.55 -5.00
N TRP A 94 30.81 -4.84 -3.77
CA TRP A 94 31.30 -5.99 -3.01
C TRP A 94 30.86 -7.33 -3.61
N ASP A 95 29.63 -7.41 -4.13
CA ASP A 95 29.14 -8.60 -4.84
C ASP A 95 29.98 -8.89 -6.09
N GLU A 96 30.24 -7.86 -6.92
CA GLU A 96 31.09 -7.96 -8.12
C GLU A 96 32.52 -8.36 -7.75
N LEU A 97 33.08 -7.76 -6.70
CA LEU A 97 34.42 -8.07 -6.20
C LEU A 97 34.52 -9.54 -5.75
N GLY A 98 33.52 -10.06 -5.04
CA GLY A 98 33.44 -11.47 -4.67
C GLY A 98 33.37 -12.40 -5.89
N ALA A 99 32.58 -12.06 -6.90
CA ALA A 99 32.47 -12.81 -8.15
C ALA A 99 33.77 -12.81 -8.99
N LEU A 100 34.52 -11.71 -8.99
CA LEU A 100 35.84 -11.66 -9.64
C LEU A 100 36.87 -12.55 -8.95
N TRP A 101 36.87 -12.57 -7.61
CA TRP A 101 37.72 -13.50 -6.86
C TRP A 101 37.37 -14.96 -7.15
N MET A 102 36.08 -15.28 -7.31
CA MET A 102 35.64 -16.60 -7.78
C MET A 102 36.24 -16.95 -9.14
N CYS A 103 36.23 -16.03 -10.10
CA CYS A 103 36.83 -16.26 -11.43
C CYS A 103 38.34 -16.52 -11.35
N ILE A 104 39.07 -15.78 -10.51
CA ILE A 104 40.52 -15.93 -10.36
C ILE A 104 40.88 -17.29 -9.75
N VAL A 105 40.24 -17.67 -8.64
CA VAL A 105 40.57 -18.94 -7.96
C VAL A 105 40.14 -20.18 -8.76
N LEU A 106 39.13 -20.04 -9.62
CA LEU A 106 38.68 -21.08 -10.53
C LEU A 106 39.43 -21.10 -11.87
N ASN A 107 40.51 -20.34 -12.05
CA ASN A 107 41.32 -20.42 -13.27
C ASN A 107 41.79 -21.87 -13.54
N PRO A 108 41.45 -22.48 -14.70
CA PRO A 108 41.83 -23.86 -15.04
C PRO A 108 43.33 -24.12 -15.05
N HIS A 109 44.11 -23.08 -15.37
CA HIS A 109 45.57 -23.16 -15.51
C HIS A 109 46.32 -22.49 -14.35
N CYS A 110 45.64 -22.26 -13.22
CA CYS A 110 46.26 -21.69 -12.04
C CYS A 110 47.36 -22.60 -11.48
N LYS A 111 48.54 -22.03 -11.19
CA LYS A 111 49.58 -22.75 -10.44
C LYS A 111 49.09 -23.01 -9.00
N PRO A 112 49.31 -24.20 -8.41
CA PRO A 112 48.83 -24.52 -7.07
C PRO A 112 49.41 -23.60 -5.99
N GLU A 113 50.65 -23.13 -6.18
CA GLU A 113 51.32 -22.19 -5.28
C GLU A 113 50.63 -20.81 -5.24
N GLN A 114 50.19 -20.30 -6.41
CA GLN A 114 49.45 -19.05 -6.53
C GLN A 114 48.07 -19.18 -5.87
N LYS A 115 47.37 -20.29 -6.13
CA LYS A 115 46.08 -20.60 -5.51
C LYS A 115 46.20 -20.65 -3.98
N ALA A 116 47.25 -21.28 -3.44
CA ALA A 116 47.52 -21.32 -2.01
C ALA A 116 47.87 -19.95 -1.42
N ALA A 117 48.51 -19.06 -2.19
CA ALA A 117 48.77 -17.68 -1.77
C ALA A 117 47.46 -16.86 -1.70
N TRP A 118 46.61 -16.94 -2.71
CA TRP A 118 45.29 -16.27 -2.71
C TRP A 118 44.39 -16.80 -1.61
N LEU A 119 44.37 -18.11 -1.37
CA LEU A 119 43.61 -18.71 -0.26
C LEU A 119 44.02 -18.13 1.10
N ARG A 120 45.34 -17.92 1.33
CA ARG A 120 45.84 -17.26 2.55
C ARG A 120 45.38 -15.81 2.64
N GLN A 121 45.40 -15.06 1.53
CA GLN A 121 44.93 -13.67 1.50
C GLN A 121 43.41 -13.57 1.75
N LEU A 122 42.60 -14.39 1.07
CA LEU A 122 41.16 -14.43 1.26
C LEU A 122 40.79 -14.80 2.70
N LYS A 123 41.46 -15.79 3.31
CA LYS A 123 41.28 -16.14 4.72
C LYS A 123 41.63 -14.98 5.66
N LYS A 124 42.70 -14.24 5.35
CA LYS A 124 43.09 -13.03 6.09
C LYS A 124 41.98 -11.98 6.04
N TRP A 125 41.49 -11.61 4.85
CA TRP A 125 40.41 -10.62 4.72
C TRP A 125 39.09 -11.09 5.34
N ASN A 126 38.74 -12.36 5.19
CA ASN A 126 37.55 -12.97 5.78
C ASN A 126 37.55 -12.94 7.32
N SER A 127 38.75 -12.96 7.94
CA SER A 127 38.89 -12.88 9.40
C SER A 127 38.81 -11.46 9.98
N VAL A 128 38.76 -10.43 9.12
CA VAL A 128 38.65 -9.04 9.55
C VAL A 128 37.19 -8.74 9.90
N ASP A 129 36.94 -8.27 11.12
CA ASP A 129 35.59 -8.00 11.62
C ASP A 129 34.79 -7.02 10.75
N VAL A 130 35.44 -6.06 10.11
CA VAL A 130 34.73 -5.09 9.25
C VAL A 130 34.38 -5.64 7.85
N CYS A 131 34.78 -6.87 7.53
CA CYS A 131 34.47 -7.51 6.26
C CYS A 131 32.95 -7.66 6.09
N PRO A 132 32.36 -7.18 4.98
CA PRO A 132 30.93 -7.29 4.77
C PRO A 132 30.46 -8.74 4.76
N LEU A 133 29.35 -9.00 5.44
CA LEU A 133 28.71 -10.32 5.43
C LEU A 133 28.22 -10.69 4.03
N GLU A 134 27.94 -11.95 3.79
CA GLU A 134 27.14 -12.37 2.64
C GLU A 134 25.65 -12.13 2.99
N ASP A 135 24.91 -11.32 2.23
CA ASP A 135 23.47 -11.11 2.51
C ASP A 135 22.66 -12.36 2.17
N GLY A 136 21.70 -12.68 3.04
CA GLY A 136 20.97 -13.95 3.05
C GLY A 136 21.49 -14.83 4.17
N ASN A 137 20.82 -14.82 5.32
CA ASN A 137 21.12 -15.73 6.41
C ASN A 137 20.61 -17.13 6.04
N HIS A 138 21.38 -17.82 5.21
CA HIS A 138 21.31 -19.28 5.14
C HIS A 138 21.84 -19.81 6.47
N GLY A 139 20.98 -19.84 7.50
CA GLY A 139 21.34 -20.50 8.74
C GLY A 139 21.66 -21.96 8.43
N ASN A 140 22.93 -22.36 8.50
CA ASN A 140 23.48 -23.72 8.43
C ASN A 140 22.95 -24.73 7.37
N GLU A 141 22.01 -24.37 6.49
CA GLU A 141 21.29 -25.31 5.60
C GLU A 141 21.53 -25.03 4.11
N LEU A 142 22.51 -24.18 3.75
CA LEU A 142 22.98 -24.18 2.36
C LEU A 142 23.97 -25.32 2.15
N PRO A 143 23.84 -26.12 1.08
CA PRO A 143 24.86 -27.09 0.73
C PRO A 143 26.19 -26.35 0.52
N ASN A 144 27.25 -26.80 1.20
CA ASN A 144 28.60 -26.34 0.88
C ASN A 144 28.84 -26.58 -0.62
N LEU A 145 29.61 -25.72 -1.30
CA LEU A 145 29.92 -25.87 -2.73
C LEU A 145 30.47 -27.28 -3.09
N THR A 146 30.99 -28.01 -2.09
CA THR A 146 31.57 -29.36 -2.18
C THR A 146 30.69 -30.51 -1.64
N ASN A 147 29.60 -30.26 -0.88
CA ASN A 147 28.74 -31.31 -0.30
C ASN A 147 27.25 -31.08 -0.62
N SER A 148 26.74 -31.79 -1.64
CA SER A 148 25.38 -31.68 -2.16
C SER A 148 24.42 -32.81 -1.75
N LEU A 149 24.75 -33.60 -0.71
CA LEU A 149 23.85 -34.63 -0.17
C LEU A 149 23.07 -34.09 1.04
N PRO A 150 21.75 -34.35 1.16
CA PRO A 150 20.98 -33.99 2.35
C PRO A 150 21.47 -34.82 3.53
N GLN A 151 22.25 -34.22 4.44
CA GLN A 151 22.51 -34.83 5.73
C GLN A 151 21.18 -34.83 6.51
N GLY A 152 20.64 -36.02 6.72
CA GLY A 152 19.48 -36.25 7.56
C GLY A 152 19.70 -35.60 8.93
N ALA A 153 18.63 -35.03 9.46
CA ALA A 153 18.55 -34.32 10.72
C ALA A 153 18.94 -35.19 11.93
N HIS A 154 20.22 -35.47 12.15
CA HIS A 154 20.72 -35.98 13.43
C HIS A 154 22.20 -35.63 13.62
N GLY A 155 22.45 -34.61 14.45
CA GLY A 155 23.78 -34.29 14.96
C GLY A 155 23.77 -32.98 15.74
N ASN A 156 23.65 -33.07 17.06
CA ASN A 156 23.88 -31.96 18.00
C ASN A 156 25.22 -31.28 17.69
N GLN A 157 25.19 -30.09 17.08
CA GLN A 157 26.30 -29.15 17.12
C GLN A 157 25.85 -27.91 17.88
N ASP A 158 26.59 -27.60 18.94
CA ASP A 158 26.37 -26.49 19.86
C ASP A 158 26.14 -25.16 19.12
N SER A 159 25.10 -24.44 19.53
CA SER A 159 24.64 -23.16 18.99
C SER A 159 25.64 -21.97 19.13
N GLY A 160 26.90 -22.23 19.50
CA GLY A 160 27.93 -21.23 19.81
C GLY A 160 29.04 -21.04 18.76
N THR A 161 29.09 -21.85 17.69
CA THR A 161 30.12 -21.73 16.62
C THR A 161 29.48 -21.69 15.24
N ARG A 162 28.72 -20.62 14.94
CA ARG A 162 28.18 -20.38 13.59
C ARG A 162 29.28 -19.84 12.68
N PRO A 163 29.53 -20.41 11.48
CA PRO A 163 30.55 -19.87 10.57
C PRO A 163 30.12 -18.50 10.04
N HIS A 164 30.97 -17.49 10.23
CA HIS A 164 30.78 -16.12 9.77
C HIS A 164 30.97 -16.05 8.24
N ARG A 165 29.88 -16.16 7.46
CA ARG A 165 29.94 -16.07 5.99
C ARG A 165 30.08 -14.61 5.53
N THR A 166 31.22 -14.28 4.94
CA THR A 166 31.48 -13.01 4.24
C THR A 166 31.36 -13.17 2.72
N VAL A 167 31.42 -12.07 2.00
CA VAL A 167 31.51 -12.01 0.53
C VAL A 167 32.65 -12.86 -0.08
N PHE A 168 33.69 -13.21 0.69
CA PHE A 168 34.79 -14.05 0.23
C PHE A 168 34.60 -15.55 0.46
N THR A 169 33.58 -15.95 1.21
CA THR A 169 33.41 -17.36 1.65
C THR A 169 33.32 -18.31 0.47
N ARG A 170 32.52 -17.95 -0.54
CA ARG A 170 32.39 -18.76 -1.77
C ARG A 170 33.72 -18.90 -2.51
N ALA A 171 34.55 -17.85 -2.57
CA ALA A 171 35.87 -17.90 -3.20
C ALA A 171 36.87 -18.77 -2.41
N ILE A 172 36.77 -18.76 -1.08
CA ILE A 172 37.55 -19.65 -0.21
C ILE A 172 37.15 -21.11 -0.46
N GLU A 173 35.86 -21.42 -0.47
CA GLU A 173 35.32 -22.76 -0.76
C GLU A 173 35.67 -23.23 -2.18
N ALA A 174 35.66 -22.32 -3.17
CA ALA A 174 36.03 -22.62 -4.55
C ALA A 174 37.52 -22.96 -4.71
N CYS A 175 38.37 -22.64 -3.72
CA CYS A 175 39.77 -23.05 -3.76
C CYS A 175 39.94 -24.58 -3.68
N ASP A 176 38.96 -25.29 -3.13
CA ASP A 176 38.98 -26.75 -3.01
C ASP A 176 38.50 -27.45 -4.30
N LEU A 177 37.93 -26.70 -5.25
CA LEU A 177 37.45 -27.24 -6.52
C LEU A 177 38.62 -27.48 -7.49
N HIS A 178 38.59 -28.61 -8.18
CA HIS A 178 39.57 -28.99 -9.20
C HIS A 178 38.92 -29.16 -10.58
N TRP A 179 39.75 -29.14 -11.62
CA TRP A 179 39.36 -29.38 -13.01
C TRP A 179 39.68 -30.80 -13.48
N GLN A 180 40.29 -31.63 -12.64
CA GLN A 180 40.83 -32.96 -13.00
C GLN A 180 39.78 -34.07 -13.26
N ASP A 181 38.49 -33.77 -13.09
CA ASP A 181 37.44 -34.76 -13.32
C ASP A 181 37.44 -35.20 -14.81
N SER A 182 37.46 -36.51 -15.06
CA SER A 182 37.62 -37.07 -16.40
C SER A 182 36.45 -36.70 -17.32
N HIS A 183 35.22 -36.68 -16.79
CA HIS A 183 34.03 -36.31 -17.54
C HIS A 183 33.99 -34.79 -17.80
N LEU A 184 34.39 -33.98 -16.82
CA LEU A 184 34.52 -32.53 -17.02
C LEU A 184 35.55 -32.19 -18.10
N GLN A 185 36.71 -32.85 -18.07
CA GLN A 185 37.75 -32.67 -19.08
C GLN A 185 37.27 -33.11 -20.47
N HIS A 186 36.47 -34.18 -20.56
CA HIS A 186 35.86 -34.60 -21.81
C HIS A 186 34.90 -33.53 -22.36
N ILE A 187 34.00 -33.00 -21.52
CA ILE A 187 33.05 -31.94 -21.91
C ILE A 187 33.79 -30.69 -22.43
N ILE A 188 34.89 -30.32 -21.76
CA ILE A 188 35.63 -29.10 -22.07
C ILE A 188 36.49 -29.25 -23.32
N ASN A 189 37.16 -30.40 -23.51
CA ASN A 189 38.18 -30.56 -24.55
C ASN A 189 37.62 -31.08 -25.88
N ASP A 190 36.59 -31.93 -25.88
CA ASP A 190 36.12 -32.61 -27.09
C ASP A 190 34.96 -31.88 -27.82
N ASP A 191 35.12 -31.69 -29.13
CA ASP A 191 34.11 -31.12 -30.04
C ASP A 191 33.06 -32.14 -30.51
N LEU A 192 33.35 -33.45 -30.37
CA LEU A 192 32.60 -34.54 -30.98
C LEU A 192 31.99 -35.44 -29.91
N TYR A 193 30.75 -35.14 -29.51
CA TYR A 193 29.95 -35.98 -28.60
C TYR A 193 29.57 -37.36 -29.19
N THR A 194 29.93 -37.63 -30.45
CA THR A 194 29.47 -38.77 -31.25
C THR A 194 30.24 -40.08 -31.02
N ASN A 195 31.37 -40.08 -30.31
CA ASN A 195 32.30 -41.22 -30.31
C ASN A 195 32.34 -42.08 -29.03
N TYR A 196 31.35 -42.01 -28.14
CA TYR A 196 31.25 -42.90 -26.96
C TYR A 196 30.07 -43.88 -27.03
N CYS A 197 29.72 -44.36 -28.21
CA CYS A 197 28.96 -45.61 -28.33
C CYS A 197 29.95 -46.77 -28.29
N TYR A 198 30.40 -47.22 -27.12
CA TYR A 198 30.83 -48.59 -26.78
C TYR A 198 31.53 -48.56 -25.42
N HIS A 199 30.77 -48.68 -24.31
CA HIS A 199 31.00 -49.65 -23.22
C HIS A 199 30.14 -49.36 -21.96
N ASP A 200 29.55 -50.45 -21.45
CA ASP A 200 28.96 -50.71 -20.13
C ASP A 200 27.78 -49.88 -19.56
N ASN A 201 26.78 -50.65 -19.12
CA ASN A 201 25.49 -50.26 -18.52
C ASN A 201 25.56 -49.41 -17.23
N THR A 202 26.75 -48.96 -16.81
CA THR A 202 27.00 -48.13 -15.63
C THR A 202 27.09 -46.62 -15.93
N GLU A 203 27.31 -46.21 -17.19
CA GLU A 203 27.49 -44.78 -17.57
C GLU A 203 26.19 -44.03 -17.93
N ASN A 204 25.01 -44.66 -17.80
CA ASN A 204 23.69 -44.09 -18.12
C ASN A 204 23.29 -42.82 -17.30
N SER A 205 24.07 -42.43 -16.29
CA SER A 205 23.85 -41.20 -15.51
C SER A 205 24.54 -39.96 -16.07
N LEU A 206 25.64 -40.09 -16.82
CA LEU A 206 26.47 -38.97 -17.29
C LEU A 206 26.00 -38.37 -18.62
N PHE A 207 25.16 -39.09 -19.36
CA PHE A 207 24.57 -38.64 -20.60
C PHE A 207 23.03 -38.66 -20.54
N ASP A 208 22.37 -37.84 -21.36
CA ASP A 208 20.92 -37.90 -21.54
C ASP A 208 20.52 -39.06 -22.48
N SER A 209 19.22 -39.27 -22.66
CA SER A 209 18.69 -40.31 -23.56
C SER A 209 19.02 -40.11 -25.04
N ARG A 210 19.59 -38.96 -25.39
CA ARG A 210 20.05 -38.57 -26.73
C ARG A 210 21.59 -38.55 -26.80
N SER A 211 22.27 -39.12 -25.80
CA SER A 211 23.72 -39.19 -25.66
C SER A 211 24.43 -37.83 -25.51
N TRP A 212 23.73 -36.79 -25.03
CA TRP A 212 24.34 -35.51 -24.68
C TRP A 212 24.95 -35.52 -23.29
N PRO A 213 26.12 -34.89 -23.08
CA PRO A 213 26.74 -34.84 -21.77
C PRO A 213 25.86 -34.07 -20.78
N LEU A 214 25.88 -34.55 -19.54
CA LEU A 214 25.27 -33.93 -18.38
C LEU A 214 26.36 -33.65 -17.35
N TRP A 215 26.31 -32.48 -16.75
CA TRP A 215 27.18 -32.09 -15.64
C TRP A 215 26.37 -31.99 -14.34
N HIS A 216 26.61 -32.92 -13.40
CA HIS A 216 25.86 -33.03 -12.14
C HIS A 216 26.65 -32.39 -10.99
N GLU A 217 26.82 -31.08 -11.03
CA GLU A 217 27.39 -30.28 -9.95
C GLU A 217 26.33 -29.31 -9.44
N HIS A 218 26.55 -28.73 -8.25
CA HIS A 218 25.71 -27.66 -7.75
C HIS A 218 25.63 -26.51 -8.77
N VAL A 219 24.41 -26.11 -9.16
CA VAL A 219 24.18 -25.24 -10.34
C VAL A 219 24.95 -23.92 -10.28
N PRO A 220 24.90 -23.12 -9.19
CA PRO A 220 25.76 -21.94 -9.02
C PRO A 220 27.26 -22.22 -9.17
N THR A 221 27.75 -23.34 -8.63
CA THR A 221 29.16 -23.75 -8.74
C THR A 221 29.55 -24.04 -10.18
N ALA A 222 28.73 -24.83 -10.88
CA ALA A 222 28.93 -25.17 -12.27
C ALA A 222 28.91 -23.93 -13.17
N CYS A 223 28.00 -22.98 -12.92
CA CYS A 223 27.95 -21.72 -13.65
C CYS A 223 29.15 -20.82 -13.34
N ALA A 224 29.68 -20.85 -12.11
CA ALA A 224 30.91 -20.13 -11.79
C ALA A 224 32.13 -20.68 -12.55
N ARG A 225 32.17 -21.99 -12.85
CA ARG A 225 33.18 -22.58 -13.76
C ARG A 225 33.03 -22.04 -15.18
N VAL A 226 31.80 -21.90 -15.68
CA VAL A 226 31.53 -21.28 -16.98
C VAL A 226 31.98 -19.82 -16.99
N ASP A 227 31.68 -19.04 -15.93
CA ASP A 227 32.12 -17.64 -15.85
C ASP A 227 33.64 -17.51 -15.77
N ALA A 228 34.31 -18.40 -15.05
CA ALA A 228 35.76 -18.47 -15.00
C ALA A 228 36.36 -18.77 -16.38
N LEU A 229 35.89 -19.81 -17.08
CA LEU A 229 36.35 -20.13 -18.44
C LEU A 229 36.18 -18.94 -19.38
N ARG A 230 35.01 -18.29 -19.37
CA ARG A 230 34.73 -17.10 -20.20
C ARG A 230 35.66 -15.94 -19.84
N SER A 231 35.86 -15.69 -18.55
CA SER A 231 36.72 -14.60 -18.05
C SER A 231 38.21 -14.84 -18.30
N HIS A 232 38.67 -16.07 -18.50
CA HIS A 232 40.07 -16.41 -18.82
C HIS A 232 40.33 -16.67 -20.31
N GLY A 233 39.36 -16.33 -21.17
CA GLY A 233 39.52 -16.42 -22.62
C GLY A 233 39.34 -17.83 -23.20
N TYR A 234 38.48 -18.65 -22.60
CA TYR A 234 38.08 -19.97 -23.07
C TYR A 234 36.57 -20.03 -23.42
N PRO A 235 36.10 -19.25 -24.42
CA PRO A 235 34.66 -19.11 -24.69
C PRO A 235 34.03 -20.38 -25.27
N ARG A 236 34.78 -21.22 -26.01
CA ARG A 236 34.24 -22.46 -26.61
C ARG A 236 34.04 -23.54 -25.56
N GLU A 237 35.01 -23.68 -24.68
CA GLU A 237 35.00 -24.53 -23.50
C GLU A 237 33.86 -24.15 -22.55
N ALA A 238 33.70 -22.83 -22.30
CA ALA A 238 32.60 -22.28 -21.53
C ALA A 238 31.23 -22.62 -22.15
N LEU A 239 31.11 -22.52 -23.48
CA LEU A 239 29.89 -22.86 -24.21
C LEU A 239 29.54 -24.35 -24.07
N ARG A 240 30.51 -25.26 -24.27
CA ARG A 240 30.30 -26.72 -24.12
C ARG A 240 29.83 -27.08 -22.72
N LEU A 241 30.47 -26.52 -21.70
CA LEU A 241 30.08 -26.71 -20.31
C LEU A 241 28.70 -26.12 -20.01
N ALA A 242 28.38 -24.93 -20.54
CA ALA A 242 27.06 -24.31 -20.40
C ALA A 242 25.95 -25.19 -20.99
N ILE A 243 26.16 -25.77 -22.18
CA ILE A 243 25.20 -26.69 -22.82
C ILE A 243 25.00 -27.95 -21.95
N ALA A 244 26.07 -28.54 -21.43
CA ALA A 244 25.98 -29.70 -20.55
C ALA A 244 25.18 -29.39 -19.27
N ILE A 245 25.38 -28.21 -18.66
CA ILE A 245 24.61 -27.74 -17.50
C ILE A 245 23.13 -27.57 -17.86
N VAL A 246 22.82 -26.93 -18.98
CA VAL A 246 21.43 -26.71 -19.43
C VAL A 246 20.71 -28.05 -19.67
N ASN A 247 21.40 -29.04 -20.22
CA ASN A 247 20.85 -30.39 -20.38
C ASN A 247 20.59 -31.06 -19.02
N THR A 248 21.47 -30.87 -18.03
CA THR A 248 21.21 -31.30 -16.64
C THR A 248 19.96 -30.63 -16.08
N LEU A 249 19.80 -29.32 -16.26
CA LEU A 249 18.62 -28.57 -15.79
C LEU A 249 17.33 -29.09 -16.43
N ARG A 250 17.33 -29.34 -17.75
CA ARG A 250 16.19 -29.95 -18.47
C ARG A 250 15.84 -31.32 -17.89
N ARG A 251 16.83 -32.19 -17.67
CA ARG A 251 16.63 -33.52 -17.06
C ARG A 251 16.10 -33.42 -15.63
N GLN A 252 16.59 -32.46 -14.85
CA GLN A 252 16.13 -32.22 -13.48
C GLN A 252 14.67 -31.76 -13.44
N GLN A 253 14.29 -30.80 -14.30
CA GLN A 253 12.91 -30.31 -14.42
C GLN A 253 11.95 -31.45 -14.79
N GLN A 254 12.33 -32.29 -15.76
CA GLN A 254 11.54 -33.46 -16.17
C GLN A 254 11.37 -34.47 -15.03
N LYS A 255 12.46 -34.81 -14.33
CA LYS A 255 12.44 -35.74 -13.18
C LYS A 255 11.56 -35.21 -12.05
N GLN A 256 11.64 -33.91 -11.73
CA GLN A 256 10.80 -33.28 -10.71
C GLN A 256 9.32 -33.34 -11.08
N LEU A 257 8.97 -33.10 -12.35
CA LEU A 257 7.62 -33.23 -12.85
C LEU A 257 7.08 -34.66 -12.71
N GLU A 258 7.86 -35.67 -13.09
CA GLU A 258 7.48 -37.08 -12.96
C GLU A 258 7.27 -37.50 -11.50
N LEU A 259 8.19 -37.08 -10.61
CA LEU A 259 8.06 -37.30 -9.18
C LEU A 259 6.78 -36.68 -8.61
N PHE A 260 6.47 -35.45 -9.02
CA PHE A 260 5.24 -34.79 -8.59
C PHE A 260 4.00 -35.48 -9.16
N ARG A 261 3.97 -35.87 -10.44
CA ARG A 261 2.84 -36.60 -11.04
C ARG A 261 2.51 -37.89 -10.27
N ASN A 262 3.54 -38.62 -9.84
CA ASN A 262 3.37 -39.86 -9.07
C ASN A 262 2.79 -39.61 -7.66
N HIS A 263 3.16 -38.50 -7.00
CA HIS A 263 2.74 -38.17 -5.62
C HIS A 263 1.66 -37.08 -5.54
N LYS A 264 1.10 -36.66 -6.68
CA LYS A 264 0.20 -35.51 -6.79
C LYS A 264 -1.01 -35.62 -5.86
N LYS A 265 -1.64 -36.80 -5.82
CA LYS A 265 -2.83 -37.02 -4.99
C LYS A 265 -2.53 -36.76 -3.52
N ASP A 266 -1.49 -37.35 -2.96
CA ASP A 266 -1.17 -37.23 -1.53
C ASP A 266 -0.77 -35.80 -1.12
N LEU A 267 -0.01 -35.11 -1.98
CA LEU A 267 0.42 -33.74 -1.72
C LEU A 267 -0.75 -32.75 -1.79
N LEU A 268 -1.67 -32.92 -2.75
CA LEU A 268 -2.86 -32.05 -2.86
C LEU A 268 -3.84 -32.26 -1.71
N HIS A 269 -3.99 -33.47 -1.18
CA HIS A 269 -4.83 -33.72 0.01
C HIS A 269 -4.30 -32.99 1.26
N LYS A 270 -2.98 -32.83 1.38
CA LYS A 270 -2.37 -32.11 2.51
C LYS A 270 -2.53 -30.59 2.41
N GLY A 271 -2.70 -30.04 1.21
CA GLY A 271 -2.90 -28.60 0.96
C GLY A 271 -1.71 -27.69 1.30
N VAL A 272 -0.62 -28.22 1.88
CA VAL A 272 0.60 -27.51 2.27
C VAL A 272 1.81 -28.36 1.91
N THR A 273 2.91 -27.72 1.48
CA THR A 273 4.19 -28.37 1.19
C THR A 273 5.31 -27.80 2.06
N SER A 274 6.25 -28.66 2.47
CA SER A 274 7.55 -28.25 3.04
C SER A 274 8.68 -28.31 2.01
N ILE A 275 8.38 -28.77 0.79
CA ILE A 275 9.36 -28.80 -0.32
C ILE A 275 9.58 -27.37 -0.78
N THR A 276 10.80 -26.88 -0.62
CA THR A 276 11.25 -25.57 -1.08
C THR A 276 12.72 -25.60 -1.48
N ASN A 277 13.10 -24.82 -2.49
CA ASN A 277 14.52 -24.53 -2.73
C ASN A 277 14.96 -23.39 -1.80
N LEU A 278 16.00 -23.66 -1.00
CA LEU A 278 16.61 -22.68 -0.09
C LEU A 278 17.49 -21.67 -0.83
N GLU A 279 18.02 -22.07 -1.99
CA GLU A 279 18.87 -21.25 -2.84
C GLU A 279 18.14 -20.92 -4.15
N GLY A 280 17.89 -19.63 -4.36
CA GLY A 280 17.31 -19.13 -5.59
C GLY A 280 18.38 -18.80 -6.61
N TRP A 281 18.21 -19.21 -7.86
CA TRP A 281 19.17 -18.91 -8.92
C TRP A 281 19.14 -17.46 -9.38
N VAL A 282 17.95 -16.82 -9.36
CA VAL A 282 17.78 -15.39 -9.67
C VAL A 282 18.07 -14.55 -8.42
N GLY A 283 18.97 -13.57 -8.53
CA GLY A 283 19.45 -12.77 -7.40
C GLY A 283 20.64 -13.38 -6.66
N HIS A 284 21.07 -14.59 -7.05
CA HIS A 284 22.26 -15.24 -6.50
C HIS A 284 23.53 -14.43 -6.77
N PRO A 285 24.50 -14.34 -5.84
CA PRO A 285 25.73 -13.58 -6.05
C PRO A 285 26.60 -14.03 -7.23
N LEU A 286 26.53 -15.31 -7.60
CA LEU A 286 27.25 -15.87 -8.77
C LEU A 286 26.47 -15.79 -10.09
N ASP A 287 25.27 -15.19 -10.08
CA ASP A 287 24.39 -15.01 -11.25
C ASP A 287 24.38 -16.21 -12.25
N PRO A 288 23.98 -17.42 -11.82
CA PRO A 288 24.10 -18.62 -12.63
C PRO A 288 23.30 -18.54 -13.94
N ILE A 289 22.07 -18.04 -13.88
CA ILE A 289 21.19 -17.95 -15.04
C ILE A 289 21.64 -16.84 -15.98
N GLY A 290 22.06 -15.68 -15.47
CA GLY A 290 22.61 -14.62 -16.30
C GLY A 290 23.91 -15.03 -16.99
N THR A 291 24.75 -15.82 -16.31
CA THR A 291 25.99 -16.39 -16.86
C THR A 291 25.71 -17.34 -18.02
N LEU A 292 24.82 -18.32 -17.83
CA LEU A 292 24.44 -19.26 -18.89
C LEU A 292 23.78 -18.53 -20.07
N PHE A 293 22.84 -17.63 -19.79
CA PHE A 293 22.15 -16.83 -20.82
C PHE A 293 23.14 -16.03 -21.67
N SER A 294 24.05 -15.28 -21.02
CA SER A 294 25.01 -14.44 -21.74
C SER A 294 26.01 -15.28 -22.55
N THR A 295 26.48 -16.41 -22.01
CA THR A 295 27.39 -17.33 -22.71
C THR A 295 26.76 -17.93 -23.99
N LEU A 296 25.47 -18.28 -23.93
CA LEU A 296 24.73 -18.81 -25.09
C LEU A 296 24.37 -17.72 -26.11
N MET A 297 24.18 -16.46 -25.67
CA MET A 297 23.86 -15.33 -26.54
C MET A 297 25.08 -14.75 -27.27
N GLU A 298 26.24 -14.67 -26.62
CA GLU A 298 27.47 -14.08 -27.18
C GLU A 298 28.01 -14.87 -28.38
N THR A 299 27.80 -16.18 -28.40
CA THR A 299 28.28 -17.09 -29.47
C THR A 299 27.39 -17.07 -30.71
N GLY A 300 26.14 -16.61 -30.59
CA GLY A 300 25.23 -16.42 -31.73
C GLY A 300 25.58 -15.22 -32.62
N ARG A 301 26.50 -14.34 -32.20
CA ARG A 301 26.89 -13.12 -32.95
C ARG A 301 28.25 -13.22 -33.67
N GLY A 302 29.03 -14.27 -33.41
CA GLY A 302 30.45 -14.33 -33.79
C GLY A 302 30.82 -15.22 -34.97
N ASP A 303 29.88 -15.95 -35.57
CA ASP A 303 30.16 -17.03 -36.55
C ASP A 303 29.57 -16.77 -37.96
N GLU A 304 29.42 -15.51 -38.38
CA GLU A 304 29.02 -15.21 -39.78
C GLU A 304 30.16 -15.42 -40.81
N ASP A 305 31.43 -15.56 -40.39
CA ASP A 305 32.58 -15.72 -41.29
C ASP A 305 33.12 -17.16 -41.44
N SER A 306 32.51 -18.14 -40.76
CA SER A 306 32.89 -19.55 -40.85
C SER A 306 31.93 -20.30 -41.77
N SER A 307 32.22 -20.36 -43.07
CA SER A 307 31.47 -21.14 -44.06
C SER A 307 31.68 -22.67 -43.92
N GLN A 308 31.45 -23.21 -42.72
CA GLN A 308 31.20 -24.61 -42.39
C GLN A 308 30.21 -24.69 -41.21
N GLY A 309 28.92 -24.79 -41.54
CA GLY A 309 27.93 -25.48 -40.71
C GLY A 309 27.34 -24.69 -39.54
N GLY A 310 26.34 -23.86 -39.83
CA GLY A 310 25.26 -23.49 -38.89
C GLY A 310 24.38 -24.69 -38.48
N ALA A 311 25.00 -25.81 -38.11
CA ALA A 311 24.34 -26.99 -37.57
C ALA A 311 24.77 -27.15 -36.12
N THR A 312 24.01 -26.52 -35.22
CA THR A 312 23.91 -27.06 -33.86
C THR A 312 23.37 -28.48 -33.94
N SER A 313 23.75 -29.26 -32.96
CA SER A 313 23.66 -30.71 -32.89
C SER A 313 22.28 -31.36 -32.90
N LEU A 314 21.23 -30.62 -33.24
CA LEU A 314 19.85 -31.09 -33.47
C LEU A 314 18.96 -30.08 -34.22
N GLY A 315 19.52 -29.00 -34.78
CA GLY A 315 18.70 -27.91 -35.35
C GLY A 315 18.01 -27.00 -34.31
N GLU A 316 18.37 -27.08 -33.03
CA GLU A 316 17.98 -26.10 -32.00
C GLU A 316 19.04 -24.99 -31.91
N SER A 317 18.65 -23.73 -32.08
CA SER A 317 19.54 -22.55 -31.99
C SER A 317 20.08 -22.32 -30.56
N TYR A 318 21.29 -21.78 -30.41
CA TYR A 318 21.81 -21.33 -29.10
C TYR A 318 20.89 -20.30 -28.44
N LEU A 319 20.21 -19.47 -29.24
CA LEU A 319 19.19 -18.54 -28.78
C LEU A 319 18.04 -19.25 -28.07
N ALA A 320 17.57 -20.37 -28.63
CA ALA A 320 16.50 -21.18 -28.05
C ALA A 320 16.92 -21.78 -26.69
N LEU A 321 18.16 -22.26 -26.57
CA LEU A 321 18.72 -22.74 -25.30
C LEU A 321 18.85 -21.60 -24.27
N ALA A 322 19.30 -20.42 -24.68
CA ALA A 322 19.43 -19.26 -23.81
C ALA A 322 18.07 -18.87 -23.23
N VAL A 323 17.07 -18.71 -24.10
CA VAL A 323 15.69 -18.38 -23.71
C VAL A 323 15.12 -19.44 -22.78
N GLU A 324 15.21 -20.73 -23.13
CA GLU A 324 14.68 -21.80 -22.26
C GLU A 324 15.34 -21.80 -20.88
N THR A 325 16.65 -21.56 -20.81
CA THR A 325 17.40 -21.48 -19.54
C THR A 325 16.93 -20.31 -18.67
N ALA A 326 16.72 -19.15 -19.27
CA ALA A 326 16.19 -17.99 -18.56
C ALA A 326 14.77 -18.25 -18.03
N LEU A 327 13.90 -18.89 -18.82
CA LEU A 327 12.53 -19.25 -18.40
C LEU A 327 12.54 -20.27 -17.24
N MET A 328 13.41 -21.29 -17.29
CA MET A 328 13.58 -22.25 -16.20
C MET A 328 14.06 -21.55 -14.91
N GLY A 329 15.00 -20.61 -15.05
CA GLY A 329 15.55 -19.85 -13.92
C GLY A 329 14.54 -18.91 -13.26
N LEU A 330 13.83 -18.12 -14.06
CA LEU A 330 12.78 -17.21 -13.59
C LEU A 330 11.62 -17.97 -12.94
N GLY A 331 11.28 -19.15 -13.46
CA GLY A 331 10.18 -19.98 -12.97
C GLY A 331 10.51 -20.90 -11.79
N GLN A 332 11.75 -20.89 -11.29
CA GLN A 332 12.16 -21.71 -10.14
C GLN A 332 11.40 -21.29 -8.88
N GLN A 333 10.76 -22.25 -8.19
CA GLN A 333 10.27 -22.00 -6.83
C GLN A 333 11.48 -21.75 -5.92
N ARG A 334 11.46 -20.65 -5.17
CA ARG A 334 12.54 -20.30 -4.23
C ARG A 334 11.98 -19.58 -3.02
N ILE A 335 12.57 -19.77 -1.85
CA ILE A 335 12.23 -19.01 -0.65
C ILE A 335 12.63 -17.54 -0.80
N MET A 336 11.83 -16.62 -0.24
CA MET A 336 12.21 -15.21 -0.14
C MET A 336 13.46 -15.06 0.74
N PRO A 337 14.54 -14.43 0.26
CA PRO A 337 15.74 -14.26 1.06
C PRO A 337 15.53 -13.30 2.24
N ASP A 338 16.33 -13.48 3.27
CA ASP A 338 16.36 -12.59 4.43
C ASP A 338 17.12 -11.30 4.14
N GLY A 339 16.56 -10.18 4.61
CA GLY A 339 17.18 -8.86 4.53
C GLY A 339 16.72 -8.04 3.32
N LEU A 340 16.62 -6.72 3.53
CA LEU A 340 16.12 -5.77 2.52
C LEU A 340 16.90 -5.86 1.20
N TYR A 341 18.24 -5.77 1.25
CA TYR A 341 19.09 -5.77 0.06
C TYR A 341 18.94 -7.05 -0.76
N ALA A 342 18.90 -8.22 -0.13
CA ALA A 342 18.76 -9.50 -0.84
C ALA A 342 17.39 -9.60 -1.53
N GLN A 343 16.32 -9.15 -0.88
CA GLN A 343 14.98 -9.10 -1.47
C GLN A 343 14.92 -8.14 -2.67
N GLU A 344 15.50 -6.95 -2.55
CA GLU A 344 15.58 -5.98 -3.65
C GLU A 344 16.49 -6.48 -4.79
N LYS A 345 17.59 -7.18 -4.48
CA LYS A 345 18.47 -7.80 -5.47
C LYS A 345 17.73 -8.86 -6.28
N VAL A 346 16.92 -9.71 -5.65
CA VAL A 346 16.09 -10.68 -6.37
C VAL A 346 15.13 -9.98 -7.33
N CYS A 347 14.42 -8.94 -6.87
CA CYS A 347 13.47 -8.20 -7.73
C CYS A 347 14.18 -7.54 -8.92
N ARG A 348 15.30 -6.85 -8.68
CA ARG A 348 16.08 -6.20 -9.74
C ARG A 348 16.67 -7.18 -10.74
N ASN A 349 17.20 -8.31 -10.29
CA ASN A 349 17.78 -9.31 -11.19
C ASN A 349 16.70 -10.02 -12.02
N GLU A 350 15.51 -10.23 -11.46
CA GLU A 350 14.34 -10.72 -12.20
C GLU A 350 13.96 -9.73 -13.32
N GLU A 351 13.80 -8.44 -12.99
CA GLU A 351 13.49 -7.38 -13.96
C GLU A 351 14.56 -7.26 -15.05
N HIS A 352 15.84 -7.32 -14.68
CA HIS A 352 16.97 -7.24 -15.62
C HIS A 352 17.01 -8.41 -16.59
N LEU A 353 16.77 -9.63 -16.12
CA LEU A 353 16.73 -10.81 -16.98
C LEU A 353 15.50 -10.78 -17.91
N ILE A 354 14.35 -10.30 -17.43
CA ILE A 354 13.17 -10.07 -18.27
C ILE A 354 13.44 -9.00 -19.33
N ALA A 355 14.12 -7.90 -18.99
CA ALA A 355 14.48 -6.87 -19.96
C ALA A 355 15.36 -7.43 -21.08
N LYS A 356 16.36 -8.26 -20.75
CA LYS A 356 17.18 -8.97 -21.76
C LYS A 356 16.33 -9.90 -22.65
N LEU A 357 15.33 -10.56 -22.10
CA LEU A 357 14.43 -11.42 -22.88
C LEU A 357 13.45 -10.62 -23.76
N GLN A 358 13.13 -9.38 -23.39
CA GLN A 358 12.31 -8.47 -24.21
C GLN A 358 13.05 -7.94 -25.43
N GLU A 359 14.39 -7.95 -25.42
CA GLU A 359 15.22 -7.61 -26.59
C GLU A 359 15.25 -8.71 -27.65
N VAL A 360 14.73 -9.91 -27.34
CA VAL A 360 14.69 -11.05 -28.25
C VAL A 360 13.37 -11.08 -29.02
N ASP A 361 13.45 -11.08 -30.35
CA ASP A 361 12.27 -11.23 -31.22
C ASP A 361 11.72 -12.66 -31.14
N LEU A 362 10.41 -12.79 -30.90
CA LEU A 362 9.73 -14.08 -30.75
C LEU A 362 9.32 -14.67 -32.11
N ASP A 363 10.07 -15.66 -32.58
CA ASP A 363 9.71 -16.49 -33.74
C ASP A 363 8.83 -17.70 -33.33
N ASP A 364 8.32 -18.44 -34.32
CA ASP A 364 7.48 -19.63 -34.07
C ASP A 364 8.18 -20.72 -33.26
N THR A 365 9.50 -20.80 -33.31
CA THR A 365 10.30 -21.79 -32.58
C THR A 365 10.40 -21.41 -31.10
N LEU A 366 10.69 -20.14 -30.81
CA LEU A 366 10.71 -19.60 -29.47
C LEU A 366 9.31 -19.64 -28.86
N VAL A 367 8.25 -19.32 -29.60
CA VAL A 367 6.87 -19.45 -29.10
C VAL A 367 6.56 -20.89 -28.64
N LYS A 368 7.04 -21.91 -29.37
CA LYS A 368 6.91 -23.32 -28.93
C LYS A 368 7.65 -23.57 -27.61
N ILE A 369 8.82 -22.99 -27.42
CA ILE A 369 9.61 -23.10 -26.19
C ILE A 369 8.89 -22.41 -25.02
N PHE A 370 8.37 -21.20 -25.23
CA PHE A 370 7.57 -20.50 -24.23
C PHE A 370 6.34 -21.31 -23.82
N ARG A 371 5.60 -21.88 -24.78
CA ARG A 371 4.44 -22.74 -24.49
C ARG A 371 4.84 -24.00 -23.72
N LYS A 372 5.91 -24.68 -24.16
CA LYS A 372 6.45 -25.87 -23.50
C LYS A 372 6.80 -25.54 -22.04
N GLN A 373 7.62 -24.52 -21.82
CA GLN A 373 8.04 -24.12 -20.47
C GLN A 373 6.89 -23.64 -19.60
N ALA A 374 5.92 -22.90 -20.14
CA ALA A 374 4.71 -22.51 -19.43
C ALA A 374 3.93 -23.72 -18.88
N VAL A 375 3.78 -24.78 -19.67
CA VAL A 375 3.12 -26.02 -19.23
C VAL A 375 3.94 -26.72 -18.14
N PHE A 376 5.26 -26.83 -18.32
CA PHE A 376 6.14 -27.38 -17.29
C PHE A 376 6.03 -26.64 -15.96
N LEU A 377 5.95 -25.31 -15.99
CA LEU A 377 5.84 -24.49 -14.80
C LEU A 377 4.47 -24.67 -14.11
N LEU A 378 3.38 -24.75 -14.88
CA LEU A 378 2.04 -24.99 -14.32
C LEU A 378 1.89 -26.37 -13.67
N GLU A 379 2.54 -27.38 -14.25
CA GLU A 379 2.45 -28.78 -13.81
C GLU A 379 3.57 -29.19 -12.84
N GLY A 380 4.61 -28.38 -12.67
CA GLY A 380 5.82 -28.70 -11.90
C GLY A 380 5.64 -28.83 -10.39
N GLY A 381 4.41 -28.65 -9.88
CA GLY A 381 4.09 -28.80 -8.45
C GLY A 381 4.96 -27.91 -7.55
N PRO A 382 5.43 -28.40 -6.39
CA PRO A 382 6.18 -27.59 -5.43
C PRO A 382 7.57 -27.13 -5.92
N TYR A 383 8.04 -27.63 -7.06
CA TYR A 383 9.33 -27.28 -7.63
C TYR A 383 9.27 -26.05 -8.55
N SER A 384 8.07 -25.64 -8.98
CA SER A 384 7.87 -24.46 -9.83
C SER A 384 7.16 -23.33 -9.08
N GLY A 385 7.61 -22.09 -9.32
CA GLY A 385 6.97 -20.89 -8.79
C GLY A 385 5.54 -20.66 -9.31
N LEU A 386 5.11 -21.41 -10.33
CA LEU A 386 3.73 -21.41 -10.86
C LEU A 386 3.01 -22.74 -10.63
N GLY A 387 3.57 -23.65 -9.84
CA GLY A 387 2.97 -24.96 -9.60
C GLY A 387 1.66 -24.90 -8.82
N GLU A 388 0.90 -25.99 -8.83
CA GLU A 388 -0.39 -26.07 -8.14
C GLU A 388 -0.26 -25.88 -6.62
N LEU A 389 0.83 -26.39 -6.02
CA LEU A 389 1.15 -26.28 -4.61
C LEU A 389 2.50 -25.58 -4.47
N ILE A 390 2.61 -24.56 -3.63
CA ILE A 390 3.83 -23.74 -3.48
C ILE A 390 4.11 -23.55 -1.99
N TYR A 391 5.39 -23.52 -1.61
CA TYR A 391 5.80 -23.21 -0.25
C TYR A 391 5.36 -21.80 0.16
N ARG A 392 4.85 -21.62 1.39
CA ARG A 392 4.17 -20.39 1.83
C ARG A 392 5.00 -19.13 1.64
N GLU A 393 6.31 -19.21 1.87
CA GLU A 393 7.22 -18.07 1.83
C GLU A 393 8.02 -18.00 0.52
N SER A 394 7.48 -18.60 -0.55
CA SER A 394 8.11 -18.54 -1.87
C SER A 394 8.03 -17.13 -2.46
N VAL A 395 9.06 -16.73 -3.20
CA VAL A 395 9.01 -15.50 -3.99
C VAL A 395 7.84 -15.56 -4.99
N PRO A 396 6.92 -14.57 -4.98
CA PRO A 396 5.80 -14.53 -5.93
C PRO A 396 6.27 -14.21 -7.35
N MET A 397 5.62 -14.81 -8.34
CA MET A 397 6.03 -14.74 -9.76
C MET A 397 5.24 -13.70 -10.58
N HIS A 398 4.80 -12.59 -9.96
CA HIS A 398 3.89 -11.64 -10.63
C HIS A 398 4.53 -10.98 -11.86
N THR A 399 5.77 -10.50 -11.74
CA THR A 399 6.51 -9.83 -12.83
C THR A 399 6.80 -10.80 -13.97
N PHE A 400 7.36 -11.97 -13.65
CA PHE A 400 7.59 -13.02 -14.64
C PHE A 400 6.30 -13.52 -15.31
N ALA A 401 5.22 -13.72 -14.57
CA ALA A 401 3.94 -14.15 -15.14
C ALA A 401 3.32 -13.08 -16.06
N LYS A 402 3.48 -11.79 -15.76
CA LYS A 402 3.07 -10.69 -16.65
C LYS A 402 3.84 -10.72 -17.97
N TYR A 403 5.15 -10.98 -17.90
CA TYR A 403 5.98 -11.16 -19.09
C TYR A 403 5.51 -12.37 -19.93
N LEU A 404 5.34 -13.54 -19.32
CA LEU A 404 4.82 -14.74 -19.99
C LEU A 404 3.43 -14.52 -20.59
N PHE A 405 2.54 -13.86 -19.85
CA PHE A 405 1.20 -13.51 -20.31
C PHE A 405 1.26 -12.67 -21.58
N THR A 406 2.07 -11.61 -21.59
CA THR A 406 2.19 -10.70 -22.74
C THR A 406 2.75 -11.40 -23.97
N CYS A 407 3.75 -12.28 -23.79
CA CYS A 407 4.36 -13.03 -24.88
C CYS A 407 3.43 -14.10 -25.45
N LEU A 408 2.67 -14.79 -24.60
CA LEU A 408 1.82 -15.91 -25.02
C LEU A 408 0.42 -15.49 -25.47
N LEU A 409 -0.09 -14.34 -25.03
CA LEU A 409 -1.47 -13.90 -25.32
C LEU A 409 -1.83 -13.90 -26.82
N PRO A 410 -0.97 -13.44 -27.76
CA PRO A 410 -1.29 -13.47 -29.20
C PRO A 410 -1.33 -14.89 -29.78
N HIS A 411 -0.72 -15.86 -29.12
CA HIS A 411 -0.48 -17.20 -29.66
C HIS A 411 -1.33 -18.29 -28.97
N ASP A 412 -1.51 -18.21 -27.65
CA ASP A 412 -2.29 -19.14 -26.84
C ASP A 412 -2.85 -18.40 -25.62
N ALA A 413 -3.99 -17.76 -25.84
CA ALA A 413 -4.67 -16.98 -24.81
C ALA A 413 -5.08 -17.84 -23.60
N GLU A 414 -5.53 -19.08 -23.81
CA GLU A 414 -5.96 -19.96 -22.72
C GLU A 414 -4.80 -20.30 -21.78
N LEU A 415 -3.64 -20.65 -22.33
CA LEU A 415 -2.44 -20.89 -21.56
C LEU A 415 -1.95 -19.62 -20.84
N ALA A 416 -1.98 -18.48 -21.52
CA ALA A 416 -1.60 -17.19 -20.93
C ALA A 416 -2.45 -16.87 -19.69
N TYR A 417 -3.78 -16.95 -19.79
CA TYR A 417 -4.68 -16.71 -18.65
C TYR A 417 -4.46 -17.72 -17.52
N LYS A 418 -4.22 -19.01 -17.82
CA LYS A 418 -3.91 -20.01 -16.78
C LYS A 418 -2.66 -19.64 -15.98
N ILE A 419 -1.59 -19.19 -16.64
CA ILE A 419 -0.35 -18.73 -15.98
C ILE A 419 -0.63 -17.51 -15.09
N ALA A 420 -1.26 -16.48 -15.67
CA ALA A 420 -1.49 -15.23 -14.97
C ALA A 420 -2.40 -15.42 -13.74
N LEU A 421 -3.51 -16.16 -13.89
CA LEU A 421 -4.42 -16.49 -12.80
C LEU A 421 -3.74 -17.31 -11.70
N ARG A 422 -2.85 -18.25 -12.07
CA ARG A 422 -2.07 -19.05 -11.12
C ARG A 422 -1.08 -18.21 -10.33
N ALA A 423 -0.46 -17.23 -10.99
CA ALA A 423 0.52 -16.32 -10.41
C ALA A 423 -0.11 -15.25 -9.51
N MET A 424 -1.41 -14.99 -9.61
CA MET A 424 -2.10 -14.02 -8.73
C MET A 424 -2.04 -14.37 -7.26
N ARG A 425 -1.83 -15.64 -6.90
CA ARG A 425 -1.79 -16.11 -5.51
C ARG A 425 -0.63 -15.49 -4.75
N LEU A 426 -0.88 -15.16 -3.48
CA LEU A 426 0.12 -14.64 -2.56
C LEU A 426 0.07 -15.42 -1.22
N PRO A 427 0.56 -16.68 -1.19
CA PRO A 427 0.35 -17.62 -0.07
C PRO A 427 0.80 -17.10 1.31
N VAL A 428 1.76 -16.18 1.35
CA VAL A 428 2.24 -15.57 2.60
C VAL A 428 1.13 -14.83 3.36
N LEU A 429 0.18 -14.21 2.65
CA LEU A 429 -0.95 -13.46 3.20
C LEU A 429 -2.19 -14.33 3.45
N GLU A 430 -2.19 -15.59 2.99
CA GLU A 430 -3.30 -16.50 3.24
C GLU A 430 -3.32 -16.87 4.74
N SER A 431 -4.39 -16.46 5.43
CA SER A 431 -4.65 -16.84 6.82
C SER A 431 -4.79 -18.36 6.88
N MET A 432 -4.03 -19.04 7.74
CA MET A 432 -4.33 -20.44 8.06
C MET A 432 -5.71 -20.46 8.69
N ALA A 433 -6.73 -20.87 7.94
CA ALA A 433 -8.04 -21.14 8.51
C ALA A 433 -7.84 -22.15 9.65
N PRO A 434 -8.23 -21.84 10.90
CA PRO A 434 -8.48 -22.89 11.86
C PRO A 434 -9.66 -23.67 11.32
N SER A 435 -9.48 -24.97 11.16
CA SER A 435 -10.54 -25.93 10.88
C SER A 435 -11.80 -25.63 11.71
N GLY A 436 -12.90 -25.31 11.02
CA GLY A 436 -14.29 -25.47 11.46
C GLY A 436 -14.71 -24.81 12.78
N ASP A 437 -15.10 -23.53 12.76
CA ASP A 437 -16.28 -23.07 13.50
C ASP A 437 -16.76 -21.70 12.99
N MET A 438 -17.92 -21.66 12.32
CA MET A 438 -18.41 -20.53 11.52
C MET A 438 -19.38 -19.60 12.27
N SER A 439 -19.18 -19.37 13.58
CA SER A 439 -20.18 -18.71 14.44
C SER A 439 -19.76 -17.41 15.14
N ARG A 440 -18.73 -16.69 14.67
CA ARG A 440 -18.41 -15.34 15.19
C ARG A 440 -18.01 -14.32 14.11
N PRO A 441 -18.58 -13.09 14.11
CA PRO A 441 -18.26 -12.07 13.13
C PRO A 441 -16.81 -11.58 13.28
N HIS A 442 -16.09 -11.55 12.16
CA HIS A 442 -14.68 -11.14 12.08
C HIS A 442 -14.51 -9.63 12.30
N HIS A 443 -14.25 -9.24 13.54
CA HIS A 443 -13.60 -7.96 13.87
C HIS A 443 -12.26 -8.26 14.53
N ILE A 444 -11.18 -8.30 13.75
CA ILE A 444 -9.83 -8.31 14.31
C ILE A 444 -8.89 -7.44 13.45
N VAL A 445 -8.78 -6.16 13.82
CA VAL A 445 -7.49 -5.46 13.78
C VAL A 445 -6.73 -6.00 14.98
N SER A 446 -5.86 -6.98 14.78
CA SER A 446 -4.93 -7.44 15.81
C SER A 446 -3.52 -7.13 15.36
N VAL A 447 -2.95 -6.18 16.08
CA VAL A 447 -1.51 -6.01 16.26
C VAL A 447 -0.99 -7.29 16.94
N VAL A 448 -0.60 -8.30 16.15
CA VAL A 448 0.25 -9.40 16.60
C VAL A 448 1.65 -9.17 16.04
N PRO A 449 2.63 -8.73 16.84
CA PRO A 449 4.01 -8.71 16.40
C PRO A 449 4.53 -10.15 16.35
N ASN A 450 5.22 -10.53 15.25
CA ASN A 450 5.97 -11.79 15.02
C ASN A 450 5.25 -13.04 14.45
N ARG A 451 4.30 -12.95 13.51
CA ARG A 451 3.86 -14.14 12.72
C ARG A 451 4.08 -14.10 11.21
N TYR A 452 4.55 -12.98 10.65
CA TYR A 452 4.85 -12.90 9.23
C TYR A 452 6.36 -12.67 9.02
N PRO A 453 7.00 -13.39 8.09
CA PRO A 453 8.37 -13.09 7.68
C PRO A 453 8.45 -11.62 7.25
N ARG A 454 9.52 -10.91 7.62
CA ARG A 454 9.69 -9.48 7.30
C ARG A 454 10.00 -9.34 5.80
N TRP A 455 8.97 -9.28 4.98
CA TRP A 455 9.06 -9.00 3.56
C TRP A 455 9.07 -7.49 3.35
N PHE A 456 10.26 -6.92 3.25
CA PHE A 456 10.43 -5.47 3.07
C PHE A 456 9.96 -5.02 1.69
N THR A 457 10.04 -5.89 0.69
CA THR A 457 9.58 -5.64 -0.69
C THR A 457 8.08 -5.92 -0.89
N LEU A 458 7.31 -6.21 0.16
CA LEU A 458 5.88 -6.57 0.04
C LEU A 458 5.07 -5.52 -0.74
N SER A 459 5.30 -4.22 -0.48
CA SER A 459 4.63 -3.13 -1.20
C SER A 459 4.91 -3.17 -2.72
N HIS A 460 6.16 -3.47 -3.11
CA HIS A 460 6.51 -3.64 -4.51
C HIS A 460 5.82 -4.88 -5.12
N ILE A 461 5.81 -6.01 -4.39
CA ILE A 461 5.15 -7.24 -4.81
C ILE A 461 3.63 -7.02 -5.02
N GLU A 462 2.95 -6.35 -4.09
CA GLU A 462 1.52 -6.00 -4.23
C GLU A 462 1.27 -5.08 -5.44
N SER A 463 2.20 -4.16 -5.74
CA SER A 463 2.13 -3.35 -6.96
C SER A 463 2.25 -4.21 -8.22
N GLN A 464 3.18 -5.16 -8.27
CA GLN A 464 3.33 -6.08 -9.42
C GLN A 464 2.11 -7.00 -9.57
N GLN A 465 1.53 -7.47 -8.47
CA GLN A 465 0.27 -8.23 -8.47
C GLN A 465 -0.87 -7.41 -9.08
N CYS A 466 -0.97 -6.13 -8.71
CA CYS A 466 -1.94 -5.19 -9.26
C CYS A 466 -1.71 -4.94 -10.77
N GLU A 467 -0.46 -4.79 -11.20
CA GLU A 467 -0.15 -4.61 -12.63
C GLU A 467 -0.49 -5.84 -13.47
N LEU A 468 -0.24 -7.05 -12.96
CA LEU A 468 -0.64 -8.30 -13.61
C LEU A 468 -2.16 -8.36 -13.78
N ALA A 469 -2.92 -8.04 -12.72
CA ALA A 469 -4.38 -7.98 -12.77
C ALA A 469 -4.90 -6.95 -13.79
N SER A 470 -4.32 -5.75 -13.83
CA SER A 470 -4.69 -4.70 -14.79
C SER A 470 -4.42 -5.14 -16.25
N THR A 471 -3.29 -5.83 -16.47
CA THR A 471 -2.93 -6.40 -17.79
C THR A 471 -3.96 -7.44 -18.23
N MET A 472 -4.38 -8.34 -17.32
CA MET A 472 -5.42 -9.34 -17.61
C MET A 472 -6.79 -8.73 -17.91
N LEU A 473 -7.20 -7.70 -17.15
CA LEU A 473 -8.47 -6.98 -17.37
C LEU A 473 -8.49 -6.28 -18.73
N THR A 474 -7.38 -5.65 -19.10
CA THR A 474 -7.23 -4.98 -20.40
C THR A 474 -7.35 -5.99 -21.55
N ALA A 475 -6.67 -7.12 -21.43
CA ALA A 475 -6.70 -8.19 -22.44
C ALA A 475 -8.05 -8.93 -22.52
N ALA A 476 -8.84 -8.92 -21.43
CA ALA A 476 -10.14 -9.60 -21.37
C ALA A 476 -11.28 -8.73 -21.92
N LYS A 477 -10.99 -7.52 -22.40
CA LYS A 477 -11.99 -6.61 -22.98
C LYS A 477 -12.78 -7.33 -24.09
N GLY A 478 -14.11 -7.32 -23.99
CA GLY A 478 -15.01 -8.01 -24.91
C GLY A 478 -15.23 -9.51 -24.65
N ASP A 479 -14.57 -10.12 -23.65
CA ASP A 479 -14.80 -11.52 -23.24
C ASP A 479 -15.34 -11.61 -21.80
N ALA A 480 -16.66 -11.73 -21.69
CA ALA A 480 -17.36 -11.75 -20.41
C ALA A 480 -16.92 -12.89 -19.48
N ARG A 481 -16.60 -14.08 -20.02
CA ARG A 481 -16.21 -15.24 -19.20
C ARG A 481 -14.82 -15.05 -18.60
N ARG A 482 -13.90 -14.51 -19.39
CA ARG A 482 -12.55 -14.17 -18.91
C ARG A 482 -12.59 -13.05 -17.87
N LEU A 483 -13.42 -12.03 -18.11
CA LEU A 483 -13.62 -10.94 -17.15
C LEU A 483 -14.14 -11.43 -15.80
N GLU A 484 -15.12 -12.33 -15.80
CA GLU A 484 -15.64 -12.95 -14.57
C GLU A 484 -14.55 -13.75 -13.84
N THR A 485 -13.79 -14.57 -14.56
CA THR A 485 -12.69 -15.37 -13.98
C THR A 485 -11.59 -14.49 -13.39
N VAL A 486 -11.23 -13.39 -14.07
CA VAL A 486 -10.24 -12.43 -13.58
C VAL A 486 -10.76 -11.67 -12.36
N LEU A 487 -12.04 -11.28 -12.36
CA LEU A 487 -12.68 -10.63 -11.22
C LEU A 487 -12.65 -11.52 -9.97
N GLU A 488 -13.05 -12.79 -10.09
CA GLU A 488 -12.99 -13.75 -8.99
C GLU A 488 -11.56 -13.90 -8.43
N SER A 489 -10.57 -13.96 -9.33
CA SER A 489 -9.16 -14.06 -8.95
C SER A 489 -8.67 -12.80 -8.22
N ILE A 490 -9.05 -11.61 -8.66
CA ILE A 490 -8.72 -10.34 -7.98
C ILE A 490 -9.36 -10.32 -6.59
N GLN A 491 -10.65 -10.63 -6.49
CA GLN A 491 -11.40 -10.61 -5.23
C GLN A 491 -10.81 -11.57 -4.19
N LYS A 492 -10.29 -12.72 -4.65
CA LYS A 492 -9.69 -13.75 -3.79
C LYS A 492 -8.27 -13.40 -3.34
N ASN A 493 -7.42 -12.90 -4.25
CA ASN A 493 -5.97 -12.86 -4.02
C ASN A 493 -5.41 -11.45 -3.70
N ILE A 494 -6.12 -10.37 -4.05
CA ILE A 494 -5.66 -9.00 -3.73
C ILE A 494 -6.32 -8.55 -2.44
N HIS A 495 -5.51 -8.16 -1.45
CA HIS A 495 -5.98 -7.79 -0.11
C HIS A 495 -5.88 -6.29 0.19
N SER A 496 -5.19 -5.51 -0.65
CA SER A 496 -5.05 -4.07 -0.49
C SER A 496 -6.23 -3.32 -1.11
N SER A 497 -7.01 -2.64 -0.28
CA SER A 497 -8.14 -1.81 -0.74
C SER A 497 -7.73 -0.71 -1.73
N SER A 498 -6.51 -0.17 -1.59
CA SER A 498 -5.95 0.82 -2.51
C SER A 498 -5.68 0.23 -3.90
N HIS A 499 -5.15 -0.99 -3.98
CA HIS A 499 -4.88 -1.67 -5.24
C HIS A 499 -6.17 -2.13 -5.93
N ILE A 500 -7.15 -2.64 -5.19
CA ILE A 500 -8.48 -2.98 -5.74
C ILE A 500 -9.16 -1.72 -6.28
N PHE A 501 -9.07 -0.59 -5.57
CA PHE A 501 -9.63 0.67 -6.06
C PHE A 501 -8.94 1.17 -7.33
N LYS A 502 -7.60 1.06 -7.42
CA LYS A 502 -6.86 1.37 -8.64
C LYS A 502 -7.33 0.50 -9.81
N LEU A 503 -7.50 -0.81 -9.60
CA LEU A 503 -8.02 -1.73 -10.63
C LEU A 503 -9.45 -1.38 -11.06
N ALA A 504 -10.31 -1.00 -10.12
CA ALA A 504 -11.66 -0.54 -10.43
C ALA A 504 -11.63 0.71 -11.33
N GLN A 505 -10.73 1.66 -11.04
CA GLN A 505 -10.53 2.86 -11.85
C GLN A 505 -9.95 2.56 -13.23
N ASP A 506 -8.99 1.65 -13.32
CA ASP A 506 -8.38 1.27 -14.60
C ASP A 506 -9.40 0.54 -15.49
N ALA A 507 -10.18 -0.40 -14.93
CA ALA A 507 -11.28 -1.06 -15.65
C ALA A 507 -12.33 -0.04 -16.15
N PHE A 508 -12.69 0.94 -15.33
CA PHE A 508 -13.62 2.01 -15.72
C PHE A 508 -13.09 2.84 -16.89
N LYS A 509 -11.80 3.24 -16.83
CA LYS A 509 -11.17 4.00 -17.91
C LYS A 509 -11.16 3.22 -19.23
N ILE A 510 -10.80 1.93 -19.18
CA ILE A 510 -10.77 1.06 -20.36
C ILE A 510 -12.18 0.88 -20.95
N ALA A 511 -13.20 0.81 -20.10
CA ALA A 511 -14.59 0.66 -20.51
C ALA A 511 -15.18 1.92 -21.14
N THR A 512 -14.65 3.11 -20.82
CA THR A 512 -15.19 4.42 -21.24
C THR A 512 -14.34 5.13 -22.30
N LEU A 513 -13.38 4.43 -22.93
CA LEU A 513 -12.53 4.99 -23.98
C LEU A 513 -13.35 5.59 -25.14
N MET A 514 -13.00 6.83 -25.52
CA MET A 514 -13.82 7.75 -26.31
C MET A 514 -14.18 7.30 -27.73
N ASP A 515 -13.51 6.28 -28.27
CA ASP A 515 -13.68 5.83 -29.66
C ASP A 515 -14.67 4.65 -29.81
N SER A 516 -15.22 4.12 -28.71
CA SER A 516 -16.14 2.97 -28.73
C SER A 516 -17.32 3.15 -27.77
N LEU A 517 -18.46 2.50 -28.06
CA LEU A 517 -19.55 2.36 -27.09
C LEU A 517 -19.01 1.76 -25.78
N PRO A 518 -19.51 2.21 -24.61
CA PRO A 518 -18.99 1.75 -23.33
C PRO A 518 -19.20 0.25 -23.15
N ASP A 519 -18.14 -0.45 -22.73
CA ASP A 519 -18.20 -1.88 -22.44
C ASP A 519 -18.92 -2.10 -21.10
N ILE A 520 -20.22 -2.40 -21.18
CA ILE A 520 -21.08 -2.62 -20.02
C ILE A 520 -20.57 -3.77 -19.15
N THR A 521 -19.95 -4.80 -19.74
CA THR A 521 -19.42 -5.93 -18.95
C THR A 521 -18.23 -5.50 -18.10
N LEU A 522 -17.34 -4.69 -18.66
CA LEU A 522 -16.19 -4.16 -17.94
C LEU A 522 -16.59 -3.09 -16.91
N LEU A 523 -17.61 -2.28 -17.20
CA LEU A 523 -18.21 -1.36 -16.22
C LEU A 523 -18.80 -2.12 -15.02
N LYS A 524 -19.45 -3.27 -15.23
CA LYS A 524 -19.93 -4.13 -14.14
C LYS A 524 -18.77 -4.67 -13.30
N VAL A 525 -17.69 -5.13 -13.92
CA VAL A 525 -16.47 -5.55 -13.20
C VAL A 525 -15.91 -4.40 -12.37
N SER A 526 -15.80 -3.20 -12.96
CA SER A 526 -15.36 -2.00 -12.25
C SER A 526 -16.24 -1.68 -11.03
N LEU A 527 -17.56 -1.77 -11.20
CA LEU A 527 -18.52 -1.56 -10.12
C LEU A 527 -18.34 -2.60 -9.00
N GLU A 528 -18.22 -3.89 -9.33
CA GLU A 528 -18.03 -4.96 -8.34
C GLU A 528 -16.75 -4.79 -7.52
N LEU A 529 -15.62 -4.44 -8.17
CA LEU A 529 -14.38 -4.10 -7.47
C LEU A 529 -14.57 -2.88 -6.55
N GLY A 530 -15.26 -1.84 -7.03
CA GLY A 530 -15.60 -0.66 -6.23
C GLY A 530 -16.47 -0.99 -5.01
N LEU A 531 -17.43 -1.89 -5.15
CA LEU A 531 -18.27 -2.38 -4.05
C LEU A 531 -17.46 -3.15 -3.01
N GLN A 532 -16.51 -3.98 -3.44
CA GLN A 532 -15.58 -4.66 -2.52
C GLN A 532 -14.77 -3.64 -1.69
N VAL A 533 -14.24 -2.59 -2.32
CA VAL A 533 -13.51 -1.51 -1.63
C VAL A 533 -14.39 -0.83 -0.58
N MET A 534 -15.67 -0.58 -0.89
CA MET A 534 -16.60 0.03 0.07
C MET A 534 -16.80 -0.84 1.31
N ARG A 535 -16.96 -2.16 1.11
CA ARG A 535 -17.08 -3.14 2.21
C ARG A 535 -15.82 -3.18 3.07
N MET A 536 -14.64 -3.19 2.45
CA MET A 536 -13.35 -3.24 3.17
C MET A 536 -13.04 -1.96 3.96
N THR A 537 -13.54 -0.81 3.51
CA THR A 537 -13.22 0.49 4.11
C THR A 537 -14.31 1.02 5.04
N LEU A 538 -15.42 0.30 5.22
CA LEU A 538 -16.57 0.78 6.02
C LEU A 538 -16.22 0.97 7.51
N SER A 539 -15.45 0.06 8.08
CA SER A 539 -15.02 0.12 9.49
C SER A 539 -13.66 0.80 9.69
N THR A 540 -13.00 1.20 8.61
CA THR A 540 -11.57 1.55 8.61
C THR A 540 -11.42 3.04 8.33
N LEU A 541 -10.68 3.76 9.16
CA LEU A 541 -10.41 5.19 8.96
C LEU A 541 -9.61 5.39 7.66
N ASN A 542 -10.29 5.82 6.59
CA ASN A 542 -9.68 6.12 5.31
C ASN A 542 -10.03 7.56 4.90
N TRP A 543 -9.02 8.42 4.85
CA TRP A 543 -9.19 9.84 4.53
C TRP A 543 -9.71 10.08 3.10
N ARG A 544 -9.50 9.14 2.17
CA ARG A 544 -10.01 9.20 0.78
C ARG A 544 -11.40 8.59 0.61
N ARG A 545 -12.01 8.02 1.66
CA ARG A 545 -13.27 7.27 1.55
C ARG A 545 -14.38 8.06 0.87
N ARG A 546 -14.56 9.35 1.22
CA ARG A 546 -15.57 10.22 0.59
C ARG A 546 -15.36 10.38 -0.92
N GLU A 547 -14.13 10.43 -1.41
CA GLU A 547 -13.83 10.47 -2.85
C GLU A 547 -14.15 9.14 -3.52
N MET A 548 -13.82 8.03 -2.86
CA MET A 548 -14.14 6.69 -3.35
C MET A 548 -15.66 6.47 -3.47
N VAL A 549 -16.45 6.95 -2.51
CA VAL A 549 -17.93 6.90 -2.56
C VAL A 549 -18.46 7.70 -3.76
N ARG A 550 -17.98 8.94 -3.97
CA ARG A 550 -18.38 9.75 -5.13
C ARG A 550 -18.03 9.08 -6.46
N TRP A 551 -16.83 8.49 -6.52
CA TRP A 551 -16.40 7.74 -7.69
C TRP A 551 -17.28 6.51 -7.94
N LEU A 552 -17.64 5.76 -6.90
CA LEU A 552 -18.51 4.59 -7.03
C LEU A 552 -19.90 4.97 -7.57
N VAL A 553 -20.49 6.05 -7.08
CA VAL A 553 -21.79 6.55 -7.57
C VAL A 553 -21.68 6.97 -9.05
N THR A 554 -20.56 7.58 -9.44
CA THR A 554 -20.28 7.89 -10.85
C THR A 554 -20.22 6.61 -11.68
N CYS A 555 -19.48 5.60 -11.23
CA CYS A 555 -19.40 4.31 -11.91
C CYS A 555 -20.77 3.63 -12.05
N ALA A 556 -21.56 3.59 -10.97
CA ALA A 556 -22.91 3.03 -10.99
C ALA A 556 -23.86 3.81 -11.94
N THR A 557 -23.66 5.13 -12.08
CA THR A 557 -24.40 5.95 -13.05
C THR A 557 -24.08 5.54 -14.49
N GLU A 558 -22.82 5.24 -14.82
CA GLU A 558 -22.46 4.75 -16.16
C GLU A 558 -22.94 3.31 -16.43
N VAL A 559 -23.07 2.48 -15.39
CA VAL A 559 -23.61 1.11 -15.52
C VAL A 559 -25.12 1.12 -15.77
N GLY A 560 -25.87 2.00 -15.10
CA GLY A 560 -27.30 2.21 -15.33
C GLY A 560 -28.17 2.27 -14.07
N VAL A 561 -29.47 2.49 -14.28
CA VAL A 561 -30.49 2.69 -13.23
C VAL A 561 -30.53 1.57 -12.19
N TYR A 562 -30.46 0.31 -12.64
CA TYR A 562 -30.50 -0.86 -11.74
C TYR A 562 -29.31 -0.90 -10.79
N ALA A 563 -28.12 -0.45 -11.23
CA ALA A 563 -26.95 -0.40 -10.37
C ALA A 563 -27.12 0.65 -9.27
N LEU A 564 -27.64 1.84 -9.61
CA LEU A 564 -27.95 2.89 -8.63
C LEU A 564 -28.98 2.42 -7.60
N ASP A 565 -30.04 1.75 -8.05
CA ASP A 565 -31.05 1.22 -7.14
C ASP A 565 -30.46 0.12 -6.22
N SER A 566 -29.65 -0.79 -6.77
CA SER A 566 -29.00 -1.85 -6.01
C SER A 566 -28.05 -1.32 -4.92
N ILE A 567 -27.25 -0.28 -5.19
CA ILE A 567 -26.37 0.31 -4.17
C ILE A 567 -27.16 1.06 -3.09
N MET A 568 -28.30 1.66 -3.45
CA MET A 568 -29.20 2.31 -2.49
C MET A 568 -29.90 1.29 -1.60
N GLN A 569 -30.35 0.16 -2.14
CA GLN A 569 -30.97 -0.91 -1.34
C GLN A 569 -29.96 -1.58 -0.40
N SER A 570 -28.70 -1.74 -0.83
CA SER A 570 -27.64 -2.42 -0.06
C SER A 570 -26.78 -1.48 0.80
N TRP A 571 -27.22 -0.23 0.99
CA TRP A 571 -26.42 0.86 1.58
C TRP A 571 -25.80 0.53 2.93
N PHE A 572 -26.49 -0.26 3.77
CA PHE A 572 -26.06 -0.59 5.13
C PHE A 572 -24.76 -1.40 5.19
N THR A 573 -24.39 -2.07 4.10
CA THR A 573 -23.12 -2.81 3.97
C THR A 573 -22.01 -2.02 3.27
N LEU A 574 -22.35 -0.87 2.66
CA LEU A 574 -21.47 -0.14 1.75
C LEU A 574 -21.08 1.24 2.29
N PHE A 575 -22.02 1.95 2.93
CA PHE A 575 -21.89 3.36 3.27
C PHE A 575 -22.23 3.63 4.74
N THR A 576 -21.63 4.69 5.29
CA THR A 576 -22.14 5.27 6.54
C THR A 576 -23.47 6.01 6.26
N PRO A 577 -24.35 6.21 7.26
CA PRO A 577 -25.60 6.95 7.07
C PRO A 577 -25.39 8.35 6.46
N THR A 578 -24.32 9.02 6.85
CA THR A 578 -23.96 10.35 6.35
C THR A 578 -23.48 10.30 4.90
N GLU A 579 -22.68 9.31 4.50
CA GLU A 579 -22.27 9.11 3.11
C GLU A 579 -23.47 8.78 2.20
N ALA A 580 -24.33 7.87 2.65
CA ALA A 580 -25.52 7.45 1.92
C ALA A 580 -26.48 8.63 1.66
N THR A 581 -26.72 9.47 2.66
CA THR A 581 -27.62 10.63 2.53
C THR A 581 -26.99 11.77 1.77
N SER A 582 -25.83 12.24 2.20
CA SER A 582 -25.25 13.49 1.69
C SER A 582 -24.60 13.33 0.32
N ILE A 583 -24.08 12.14 -0.02
CA ILE A 583 -23.39 11.88 -1.28
C ILE A 583 -24.29 11.06 -2.21
N VAL A 584 -24.68 9.85 -1.81
CA VAL A 584 -25.36 8.91 -2.72
C VAL A 584 -26.75 9.43 -3.12
N ALA A 585 -27.64 9.65 -2.16
CA ALA A 585 -29.01 10.10 -2.44
C ALA A 585 -29.05 11.46 -3.14
N THR A 586 -28.24 12.43 -2.68
CA THR A 586 -28.13 13.76 -3.32
C THR A 586 -27.67 13.67 -4.78
N THR A 587 -26.69 12.82 -5.09
CA THR A 587 -26.18 12.67 -6.45
C THR A 587 -27.20 11.98 -7.34
N VAL A 588 -27.86 10.93 -6.86
CA VAL A 588 -28.91 10.22 -7.62
C VAL A 588 -30.07 11.15 -7.98
N MET A 589 -30.46 12.05 -7.07
CA MET A 589 -31.54 13.02 -7.30
C MET A 589 -31.13 14.27 -8.10
N SER A 590 -29.87 14.38 -8.51
CA SER A 590 -29.36 15.56 -9.23
C SER A 590 -29.80 15.59 -10.70
N ASN A 591 -29.97 16.81 -11.25
CA ASN A 591 -30.27 17.01 -12.67
C ASN A 591 -29.18 16.42 -13.59
N SER A 592 -27.92 16.40 -13.14
CA SER A 592 -26.83 15.79 -13.92
C SER A 592 -27.00 14.30 -14.15
N THR A 593 -27.56 13.57 -13.17
CA THR A 593 -27.79 12.12 -13.27
C THR A 593 -28.93 11.82 -14.24
N ILE A 594 -29.99 12.63 -14.19
CA ILE A 594 -31.15 12.54 -15.10
C ILE A 594 -30.70 12.70 -16.56
N VAL A 595 -29.88 13.72 -16.83
CA VAL A 595 -29.37 14.01 -18.17
C VAL A 595 -28.44 12.90 -18.68
N ARG A 596 -27.52 12.39 -17.84
CA ARG A 596 -26.60 11.33 -18.26
C ARG A 596 -27.29 10.00 -18.57
N LEU A 597 -28.27 9.62 -17.75
CA LEU A 597 -28.97 8.34 -17.90
C LEU A 597 -30.13 8.40 -18.90
N HIS A 598 -30.46 9.59 -19.44
CA HIS A 598 -31.63 9.81 -20.30
C HIS A 598 -32.92 9.22 -19.71
N LEU A 599 -33.15 9.47 -18.42
CA LEU A 599 -34.27 8.87 -17.68
C LEU A 599 -35.62 9.37 -18.20
N ASP A 600 -36.55 8.43 -18.32
CA ASP A 600 -37.96 8.79 -18.45
C ASP A 600 -38.55 9.24 -17.09
N CYS A 601 -39.74 9.85 -17.13
CA CYS A 601 -40.39 10.37 -15.92
C CYS A 601 -40.71 9.25 -14.89
N HIS A 602 -40.94 8.02 -15.34
CA HIS A 602 -41.26 6.89 -14.46
C HIS A 602 -40.03 6.38 -13.71
N GLN A 603 -38.92 6.17 -14.42
CA GLN A 603 -37.62 5.79 -13.87
C GLN A 603 -37.09 6.84 -12.92
N GLN A 604 -37.28 8.13 -13.25
CA GLN A 604 -36.92 9.23 -12.37
C GLN A 604 -37.68 9.17 -11.04
N GLU A 605 -38.99 8.94 -11.06
CA GLU A 605 -39.80 8.87 -9.84
C GLU A 605 -39.45 7.64 -8.99
N ASN A 606 -39.19 6.49 -9.64
CA ASN A 606 -38.76 5.27 -8.96
C ASN A 606 -37.41 5.49 -8.23
N LEU A 607 -36.41 6.05 -8.91
CA LEU A 607 -35.12 6.38 -8.29
C LEU A 607 -35.26 7.40 -7.16
N ALA A 608 -36.10 8.42 -7.33
CA ALA A 608 -36.38 9.40 -6.29
C ALA A 608 -37.07 8.76 -5.07
N SER A 609 -37.93 7.76 -5.29
CA SER A 609 -38.57 6.99 -4.21
C SER A 609 -37.56 6.15 -3.42
N SER A 610 -36.66 5.46 -4.11
CA SER A 610 -35.56 4.72 -3.47
C SER A 610 -34.62 5.65 -2.69
N ALA A 611 -34.27 6.82 -3.24
CA ALA A 611 -33.42 7.80 -2.58
C ALA A 611 -34.06 8.41 -1.33
N ARG A 612 -35.38 8.71 -1.36
CA ARG A 612 -36.15 9.14 -0.18
C ARG A 612 -36.18 8.06 0.89
N THR A 613 -36.48 6.82 0.52
CA THR A 613 -36.51 5.68 1.44
C THR A 613 -35.17 5.48 2.12
N LEU A 614 -34.08 5.52 1.35
CA LEU A 614 -32.70 5.49 1.86
C LEU A 614 -32.46 6.62 2.87
N ALA A 615 -32.86 7.85 2.53
CA ALA A 615 -32.64 9.00 3.38
C ALA A 615 -33.39 8.91 4.72
N LEU A 616 -34.63 8.42 4.71
CA LEU A 616 -35.42 8.17 5.91
C LEU A 616 -34.77 7.10 6.80
N GLN A 617 -34.32 5.98 6.22
CA GLN A 617 -33.64 4.93 6.97
C GLN A 617 -32.33 5.41 7.61
N CYS A 618 -31.55 6.22 6.90
CA CYS A 618 -30.35 6.84 7.45
C CYS A 618 -30.67 7.83 8.58
N ALA A 619 -31.71 8.66 8.42
CA ALA A 619 -32.17 9.58 9.46
C ALA A 619 -32.66 8.85 10.71
N MET A 620 -33.30 7.68 10.58
CA MET A 620 -33.66 6.87 11.75
C MET A 620 -32.43 6.33 12.51
N LYS A 621 -31.36 5.97 11.79
CA LYS A 621 -30.15 5.38 12.37
C LYS A 621 -29.20 6.41 12.98
N ASP A 622 -29.05 7.57 12.34
CA ASP A 622 -28.24 8.69 12.82
C ASP A 622 -28.97 10.02 12.57
N PRO A 623 -29.98 10.35 13.40
CA PRO A 623 -30.78 11.56 13.23
C PRO A 623 -29.93 12.83 13.28
N GLN A 624 -28.91 12.85 14.14
CA GLN A 624 -28.06 14.02 14.40
C GLN A 624 -27.40 14.55 13.12
N ASN A 625 -26.92 13.66 12.26
CA ASN A 625 -26.17 14.06 11.06
C ASN A 625 -26.99 13.95 9.76
N CYS A 626 -28.07 13.15 9.74
CA CYS A 626 -28.80 12.83 8.50
C CYS A 626 -30.15 13.54 8.35
N ALA A 627 -30.75 14.02 9.45
CA ALA A 627 -32.11 14.56 9.45
C ALA A 627 -32.34 15.73 8.47
N LEU A 628 -31.44 16.71 8.45
CA LEU A 628 -31.57 17.87 7.57
C LEU A 628 -31.49 17.46 6.08
N SER A 629 -30.57 16.57 5.75
CA SER A 629 -30.43 16.02 4.39
C SER A 629 -31.70 15.26 3.98
N ALA A 630 -32.24 14.41 4.87
CA ALA A 630 -33.47 13.67 4.60
C ALA A 630 -34.67 14.60 4.36
N LEU A 631 -34.83 15.64 5.18
CA LEU A 631 -35.86 16.67 4.97
C LEU A 631 -35.74 17.36 3.62
N THR A 632 -34.50 17.69 3.21
CA THR A 632 -34.24 18.36 1.94
C THR A 632 -34.53 17.46 0.74
N LEU A 633 -34.17 16.17 0.81
CA LEU A 633 -34.43 15.20 -0.24
C LEU A 633 -35.92 14.85 -0.37
N CYS A 634 -36.68 14.91 0.73
CA CYS A 634 -38.10 14.57 0.75
C CYS A 634 -39.03 15.77 0.44
N GLU A 635 -38.51 16.97 0.19
CA GLU A 635 -39.31 18.21 0.09
C GLU A 635 -40.46 18.14 -0.93
N LYS A 636 -40.29 17.38 -2.02
CA LYS A 636 -41.31 17.23 -3.08
C LYS A 636 -42.41 16.23 -2.76
N ASP A 637 -42.25 15.41 -1.72
CA ASP A 637 -43.22 14.40 -1.31
C ASP A 637 -43.69 14.63 0.11
N HIS A 638 -44.96 14.96 0.23
CA HIS A 638 -45.60 15.25 1.49
C HIS A 638 -45.47 14.09 2.50
N ILE A 639 -45.65 12.83 2.08
CA ILE A 639 -45.65 11.69 3.01
C ILE A 639 -44.23 11.44 3.54
N ALA A 640 -43.24 11.43 2.65
CA ALA A 640 -41.85 11.27 3.03
C ALA A 640 -41.36 12.44 3.89
N PHE A 641 -41.76 13.68 3.57
CA PHE A 641 -41.39 14.87 4.33
C PHE A 641 -41.98 14.85 5.74
N GLU A 642 -43.25 14.48 5.91
CA GLU A 642 -43.84 14.31 7.24
C GLU A 642 -43.11 13.24 8.05
N THR A 643 -42.77 12.12 7.41
CA THR A 643 -42.04 11.02 8.06
C THR A 643 -40.66 11.49 8.53
N ALA A 644 -39.92 12.21 7.68
CA ALA A 644 -38.64 12.82 8.05
C ALA A 644 -38.79 13.81 9.22
N TYR A 645 -39.82 14.64 9.21
CA TYR A 645 -40.10 15.59 10.30
C TYR A 645 -40.41 14.88 11.62
N GLN A 646 -41.16 13.77 11.60
CA GLN A 646 -41.42 12.97 12.80
C GLN A 646 -40.14 12.34 13.37
N ILE A 647 -39.26 11.83 12.51
CA ILE A 647 -37.95 11.31 12.95
C ILE A 647 -37.16 12.39 13.72
N VAL A 648 -37.20 13.65 13.26
CA VAL A 648 -36.56 14.76 13.99
C VAL A 648 -37.21 15.01 15.34
N LEU A 649 -38.54 15.00 15.42
CA LEU A 649 -39.26 15.20 16.68
C LEU A 649 -38.94 14.10 17.69
N ASP A 650 -38.94 12.84 17.26
CA ASP A 650 -38.58 11.71 18.11
C ASP A 650 -37.13 11.82 18.58
N ALA A 651 -36.20 12.11 17.67
CA ALA A 651 -34.79 12.27 18.00
C ALA A 651 -34.51 13.47 18.92
N ALA A 652 -35.31 14.53 18.82
CA ALA A 652 -35.26 15.67 19.73
C ALA A 652 -35.58 15.25 21.17
N THR A 653 -36.41 14.23 21.39
CA THR A 653 -36.69 13.72 22.75
C THR A 653 -35.58 12.81 23.28
N THR A 654 -34.87 12.09 22.40
CA THR A 654 -33.86 11.09 22.77
C THR A 654 -32.43 11.64 22.87
N GLY A 655 -32.22 12.95 22.64
CA GLY A 655 -30.94 13.63 22.91
C GLY A 655 -30.21 14.21 21.71
N MET A 656 -30.90 14.55 20.61
CA MET A 656 -30.33 15.35 19.52
C MET A 656 -29.76 16.68 20.06
N SER A 657 -28.62 17.14 19.54
CA SER A 657 -28.02 18.39 20.02
C SER A 657 -28.90 19.59 19.72
N TYR A 658 -28.95 20.55 20.65
CA TYR A 658 -29.68 21.79 20.46
C TYR A 658 -29.20 22.56 19.21
N THR A 659 -27.91 22.48 18.87
CA THR A 659 -27.34 23.12 17.68
C THR A 659 -27.97 22.59 16.39
N GLN A 660 -28.11 21.26 16.25
CA GLN A 660 -28.74 20.69 15.06
C GLN A 660 -30.25 20.96 15.02
N LEU A 661 -30.92 20.92 16.17
CA LEU A 661 -32.34 21.26 16.25
C LEU A 661 -32.61 22.70 15.79
N PHE A 662 -31.77 23.67 16.19
CA PHE A 662 -31.88 25.04 15.72
C PHE A 662 -31.60 25.18 14.22
N THR A 663 -30.62 24.46 13.68
CA THR A 663 -30.35 24.44 12.23
C THR A 663 -31.56 23.92 11.45
N ILE A 664 -32.16 22.81 11.89
CA ILE A 664 -33.35 22.24 11.25
C ILE A 664 -34.57 23.15 11.43
N ALA A 665 -34.73 23.78 12.60
CA ALA A 665 -35.81 24.73 12.85
C ALA A 665 -35.74 25.95 11.93
N ARG A 666 -34.54 26.51 11.71
CA ARG A 666 -34.33 27.59 10.72
C ARG A 666 -34.64 27.14 9.30
N TYR A 667 -34.21 25.94 8.93
CA TYR A 667 -34.56 25.37 7.63
C TYR A 667 -36.10 25.30 7.45
N MET A 668 -36.84 24.86 8.47
CA MET A 668 -38.31 24.81 8.43
C MET A 668 -38.96 26.20 8.28
N GLU A 669 -38.43 27.22 8.95
CA GLU A 669 -38.92 28.59 8.81
C GLU A 669 -38.69 29.11 7.38
N HIS A 670 -37.48 28.93 6.84
CA HIS A 670 -37.14 29.35 5.47
C HIS A 670 -37.99 28.67 4.39
N ARG A 671 -38.48 27.45 4.64
CA ARG A 671 -39.38 26.72 3.74
C ARG A 671 -40.86 27.06 3.94
N GLY A 672 -41.19 27.99 4.84
CA GLY A 672 -42.56 28.46 5.04
C GLY A 672 -43.38 27.68 6.07
N TYR A 673 -42.73 26.93 6.97
CA TYR A 673 -43.40 26.17 8.04
C TYR A 673 -43.08 26.73 9.45
N PRO A 674 -43.51 27.96 9.78
CA PRO A 674 -43.10 28.64 11.01
C PRO A 674 -43.59 27.95 12.29
N MET A 675 -44.77 27.32 12.27
CA MET A 675 -45.27 26.55 13.42
C MET A 675 -44.44 25.28 13.70
N ARG A 676 -43.92 24.63 12.64
CA ARG A 676 -43.05 23.45 12.78
C ARG A 676 -41.67 23.84 13.26
N ALA A 677 -41.14 24.95 12.75
CA ALA A 677 -39.91 25.58 13.22
C ALA A 677 -39.99 25.92 14.71
N TYR A 678 -41.09 26.55 15.15
CA TYR A 678 -41.32 26.88 16.54
C TYR A 678 -41.30 25.64 17.45
N LYS A 679 -42.01 24.57 17.06
CA LYS A 679 -42.00 23.32 17.83
C LYS A 679 -40.58 22.77 18.02
N LEU A 680 -39.76 22.73 16.96
CA LEU A 680 -38.36 22.30 17.05
C LEU A 680 -37.50 23.25 17.91
N ALA A 681 -37.70 24.56 17.76
CA ALA A 681 -36.99 25.56 18.56
C ALA A 681 -37.30 25.41 20.06
N THR A 682 -38.56 25.15 20.43
CA THR A 682 -38.93 24.90 21.84
C THR A 682 -38.26 23.64 22.40
N LEU A 683 -38.15 22.57 21.61
CA LEU A 683 -37.43 21.36 22.00
C LEU A 683 -35.92 21.62 22.14
N ALA A 684 -35.33 22.40 21.23
CA ALA A 684 -33.92 22.82 21.32
C ALA A 684 -33.64 23.61 22.60
N MET A 685 -34.55 24.51 22.98
CA MET A 685 -34.47 25.31 24.21
C MET A 685 -34.48 24.46 25.49
N VAL A 686 -35.12 23.28 25.49
CA VAL A 686 -35.12 22.36 26.64
C VAL A 686 -33.72 21.78 26.88
N HIS A 687 -32.96 21.53 25.82
CA HIS A 687 -31.62 20.95 25.87
C HIS A 687 -30.49 21.98 25.99
N LEU A 688 -30.81 23.27 25.86
CA LEU A 688 -29.85 24.36 25.98
C LEU A 688 -29.63 24.75 27.45
N ASN A 689 -28.38 25.02 27.82
CA ASN A 689 -28.02 25.58 29.12
C ASN A 689 -26.87 26.59 28.98
N LEU A 690 -27.22 27.89 29.01
CA LEU A 690 -26.30 29.01 29.00
C LEU A 690 -26.01 29.47 30.43
N SER A 691 -24.76 29.32 30.85
CA SER A 691 -24.30 29.67 32.21
C SER A 691 -24.04 31.18 32.37
N TYR A 692 -23.84 31.63 33.61
CA TYR A 692 -23.76 33.06 33.99
C TYR A 692 -22.67 33.89 33.26
N ASN A 693 -21.59 33.26 32.77
CA ASN A 693 -20.42 33.94 32.17
C ASN A 693 -20.24 33.66 30.66
N GLN A 694 -21.33 33.30 29.96
CA GLN A 694 -21.31 32.94 28.54
C GLN A 694 -22.01 33.99 27.67
N ASP A 695 -21.55 35.25 27.73
CA ASP A 695 -22.12 36.39 27.00
C ASP A 695 -21.72 36.45 25.51
N THR A 696 -20.79 35.60 25.07
CA THR A 696 -20.35 35.47 23.67
C THR A 696 -20.69 34.11 23.04
N HIS A 697 -21.52 33.30 23.71
CA HIS A 697 -21.82 31.95 23.24
C HIS A 697 -22.63 31.95 21.94
N PRO A 698 -22.30 31.12 20.93
CA PRO A 698 -22.95 31.14 19.61
C PRO A 698 -24.47 30.89 19.69
N ALA A 699 -24.94 30.07 20.64
CA ALA A 699 -26.36 29.80 20.86
C ALA A 699 -27.20 31.03 21.25
N ILE A 700 -26.59 32.15 21.66
CA ILE A 700 -27.33 33.38 21.97
C ILE A 700 -28.15 33.84 20.76
N ASN A 701 -27.58 33.77 19.56
CA ASN A 701 -28.28 34.12 18.33
C ASN A 701 -29.46 33.18 18.05
N ASP A 702 -29.33 31.91 18.43
CA ASP A 702 -30.40 30.92 18.27
C ASP A 702 -31.56 31.20 19.24
N VAL A 703 -31.26 31.56 20.49
CA VAL A 703 -32.28 31.95 21.48
C VAL A 703 -32.99 33.23 21.06
N LEU A 704 -32.24 34.25 20.65
CA LEU A 704 -32.81 35.52 20.19
C LEU A 704 -33.72 35.31 18.98
N TRP A 705 -33.29 34.47 18.03
CA TRP A 705 -34.10 34.07 16.89
C TRP A 705 -35.37 33.31 17.31
N ALA A 706 -35.26 32.34 18.22
CA ALA A 706 -36.43 31.58 18.69
C ALA A 706 -37.47 32.47 19.39
N CYS A 707 -37.03 33.45 20.18
CA CYS A 707 -37.92 34.45 20.79
C CYS A 707 -38.58 35.35 19.73
N ALA A 708 -37.83 35.78 18.70
CA ALA A 708 -38.36 36.58 17.61
C ALA A 708 -39.41 35.80 16.79
N LEU A 709 -39.13 34.53 16.46
CA LEU A 709 -40.08 33.64 15.80
C LEU A 709 -41.35 33.48 16.64
N SER A 710 -41.22 33.22 17.95
CA SER A 710 -42.35 33.09 18.87
C SER A 710 -43.20 34.35 18.91
N HIS A 711 -42.57 35.53 18.95
CA HIS A 711 -43.24 36.81 18.91
C HIS A 711 -44.00 37.04 17.59
N SER A 712 -43.45 36.56 16.46
CA SER A 712 -44.11 36.65 15.15
C SER A 712 -45.34 35.75 15.01
N LEU A 713 -45.37 34.61 15.71
CA LEU A 713 -46.47 33.64 15.67
C LEU A 713 -47.66 34.06 16.54
N GLY A 714 -47.39 34.69 17.69
CA GLY A 714 -48.44 35.18 18.56
C GLY A 714 -48.06 35.29 20.04
N LYS A 715 -49.00 35.84 20.82
CA LYS A 715 -48.81 36.03 22.27
C LYS A 715 -48.80 34.71 23.04
N ASN A 716 -49.48 33.68 22.55
CA ASN A 716 -49.60 32.39 23.22
C ASN A 716 -48.28 31.60 23.11
N GLU A 717 -47.68 31.63 21.93
CA GLU A 717 -46.42 30.99 21.58
C GLU A 717 -45.25 31.65 22.32
N LEU A 718 -45.27 32.99 22.42
CA LEU A 718 -44.35 33.74 23.25
C LEU A 718 -44.51 33.41 24.74
N ALA A 719 -45.74 33.26 25.24
CA ALA A 719 -45.98 32.89 26.62
C ALA A 719 -45.48 31.48 26.97
N ALA A 720 -45.51 30.55 26.02
CA ALA A 720 -45.02 29.19 26.21
C ALA A 720 -43.48 29.07 26.16
N ILE A 721 -42.78 29.91 25.38
CA ILE A 721 -41.31 29.84 25.27
C ILE A 721 -40.59 30.54 26.43
N ILE A 722 -41.19 31.58 27.03
CA ILE A 722 -40.55 32.38 28.10
C ILE A 722 -40.11 31.53 29.30
N PRO A 723 -40.92 30.59 29.84
CA PRO A 723 -40.47 29.70 30.91
C PRO A 723 -39.24 28.86 30.52
N LEU A 724 -39.14 28.44 29.26
CA LEU A 724 -38.00 27.67 28.74
C LEU A 724 -36.75 28.55 28.65
N VAL A 725 -36.87 29.79 28.21
CA VAL A 725 -35.78 30.78 28.19
C VAL A 725 -35.25 31.03 29.59
N VAL A 726 -36.14 31.26 30.56
CA VAL A 726 -35.76 31.49 31.97
C VAL A 726 -35.02 30.29 32.57
N LYS A 727 -35.40 29.07 32.18
CA LYS A 727 -34.74 27.84 32.64
C LYS A 727 -33.38 27.62 31.97
N SER A 728 -33.27 27.89 30.68
CA SER A 728 -32.10 27.59 29.84
C SER A 728 -31.03 28.68 29.88
N VAL A 729 -31.39 29.93 30.14
CA VAL A 729 -30.46 31.07 30.10
C VAL A 729 -30.29 31.65 31.49
N LYS A 730 -29.06 31.61 31.99
CA LYS A 730 -28.67 32.20 33.30
C LYS A 730 -27.84 33.48 33.13
N CYS A 731 -27.41 33.80 31.92
CA CYS A 731 -26.63 35.00 31.65
C CYS A 731 -27.53 36.25 31.68
N ALA A 732 -27.27 37.13 32.64
CA ALA A 732 -28.11 38.30 32.92
C ALA A 732 -28.21 39.30 31.75
N THR A 733 -27.11 39.53 31.04
CA THR A 733 -27.07 40.44 29.88
C THR A 733 -27.88 39.90 28.70
N VAL A 734 -27.83 38.58 28.47
CA VAL A 734 -28.61 37.91 27.41
C VAL A 734 -30.10 37.96 27.73
N LEU A 735 -30.50 37.66 28.98
CA LEU A 735 -31.89 37.78 29.42
C LEU A 735 -32.42 39.22 29.30
N SER A 736 -31.60 40.23 29.63
CA SER A 736 -31.96 41.65 29.50
C SER A 736 -32.15 42.05 28.04
N ASP A 737 -31.30 41.57 27.12
CA ASP A 737 -31.47 41.81 25.68
C ASP A 737 -32.75 41.13 25.15
N ILE A 738 -33.00 39.87 25.51
CA ILE A 738 -34.25 39.16 25.15
C ILE A 738 -35.47 39.93 25.66
N LEU A 739 -35.45 40.38 26.92
CA LEU A 739 -36.53 41.15 27.53
C LEU A 739 -36.78 42.45 26.75
N ARG A 740 -35.74 43.23 26.44
CA ARG A 740 -35.86 44.47 25.65
C ARG A 740 -36.40 44.22 24.25
N ARG A 741 -36.03 43.12 23.60
CA ARG A 741 -36.55 42.77 22.27
C ARG A 741 -38.00 42.29 22.31
N CYS A 742 -38.42 41.62 23.39
CA CYS A 742 -39.81 41.19 23.55
C CYS A 742 -40.76 42.34 23.91
N THR A 743 -40.24 43.47 24.40
CA THR A 743 -41.05 44.67 24.69
C THR A 743 -41.21 45.57 23.46
N LEU A 744 -40.28 45.51 22.51
CA LEU A 744 -40.33 46.22 21.23
C LEU A 744 -41.18 45.44 20.23
N THR A 745 -42.22 46.06 19.68
CA THR A 745 -42.96 45.51 18.54
C THR A 745 -42.02 45.39 17.33
N THR A 746 -41.90 44.21 16.74
CA THR A 746 -40.96 43.91 15.64
C THR A 746 -41.15 44.87 14.45
N PRO A 747 -40.11 45.60 13.98
CA PRO A 747 -40.16 46.31 12.71
C PRO A 747 -39.92 45.31 11.57
N GLY A 748 -40.96 44.98 10.79
CA GLY A 748 -40.78 44.13 9.59
C GLY A 748 -41.97 43.35 9.02
N MET A 749 -43.22 43.51 9.51
CA MET A 749 -44.36 42.85 8.85
C MET A 749 -44.79 43.58 7.57
N VAL A 750 -44.40 43.05 6.40
CA VAL A 750 -45.20 43.20 5.18
C VAL A 750 -46.35 42.19 5.28
N ALA A 751 -47.54 42.70 5.53
CA ALA A 751 -48.76 41.93 5.61
C ALA A 751 -49.25 41.54 4.20
N LEU A 752 -49.62 40.27 4.00
CA LEU A 752 -50.76 39.94 3.17
C LEU A 752 -51.87 39.36 4.06
N HIS A 753 -52.91 40.17 4.23
CA HIS A 753 -54.23 39.83 4.76
C HIS A 753 -54.35 39.47 6.26
N SER A 754 -54.54 40.49 7.10
CA SER A 754 -55.84 40.73 7.76
C SER A 754 -55.84 42.06 8.51
N ARG A 755 -56.93 42.84 8.37
CA ARG A 755 -57.08 44.19 8.91
C ARG A 755 -57.44 44.17 10.41
N ARG A 756 -56.90 45.18 11.12
CA ARG A 756 -57.27 45.71 12.46
C ARG A 756 -56.81 44.92 13.69
N ASN A 757 -55.58 45.20 14.14
CA ASN A 757 -55.31 45.63 15.52
C ASN A 757 -53.87 46.18 15.64
N SER A 758 -53.74 47.50 15.62
CA SER A 758 -52.47 48.23 15.72
C SER A 758 -52.11 48.50 17.19
N GLY A 759 -50.89 48.12 17.59
CA GLY A 759 -50.05 48.89 18.53
C GLY A 759 -50.46 48.97 20.01
N LYS A 760 -50.46 47.85 20.75
CA LYS A 760 -50.28 47.90 22.22
C LYS A 760 -48.99 47.20 22.61
N LEU A 761 -48.02 47.99 23.07
CA LEU A 761 -46.82 47.53 23.79
C LEU A 761 -47.26 46.49 24.84
N MET A 762 -46.59 45.33 24.87
CA MET A 762 -46.90 44.34 25.91
C MET A 762 -46.51 44.92 27.26
N SER A 763 -47.47 44.99 28.19
CA SER A 763 -47.24 45.48 29.55
C SER A 763 -46.31 44.50 30.29
N LEU A 764 -45.17 44.99 30.78
CA LEU A 764 -44.20 44.20 31.55
C LEU A 764 -44.81 43.64 32.85
N ASP A 765 -45.90 44.24 33.33
CA ASP A 765 -46.58 43.84 34.56
C ASP A 765 -47.56 42.68 34.37
N LYS A 766 -47.72 42.18 33.13
CA LYS A 766 -48.59 41.05 32.82
C LYS A 766 -47.80 39.83 32.36
N ALA A 767 -48.28 38.64 32.71
CA ALA A 767 -47.75 37.39 32.17
C ALA A 767 -47.83 37.42 30.63
N PRO A 768 -46.78 36.97 29.91
CA PRO A 768 -45.61 36.22 30.39
C PRO A 768 -44.36 37.07 30.71
N LEU A 769 -44.33 38.37 30.37
CA LEU A 769 -43.12 39.19 30.46
C LEU A 769 -42.67 39.48 31.89
N ARG A 770 -43.61 39.49 32.85
CA ARG A 770 -43.27 39.66 34.27
C ARG A 770 -42.31 38.57 34.77
N GLN A 771 -42.52 37.32 34.35
CA GLN A 771 -41.66 36.19 34.72
C GLN A 771 -40.23 36.35 34.16
N LEU A 772 -40.12 36.85 32.93
CA LEU A 772 -38.83 37.12 32.31
C LEU A 772 -38.10 38.27 33.01
N LEU A 773 -38.82 39.34 33.36
CA LEU A 773 -38.29 40.47 34.11
C LEU A 773 -37.75 40.05 35.48
N ASP A 774 -38.55 39.32 36.27
CA ASP A 774 -38.15 38.84 37.59
C ASP A 774 -36.93 37.88 37.49
N ALA A 775 -36.90 36.99 36.49
CA ALA A 775 -35.76 36.12 36.22
C ALA A 775 -34.50 36.89 35.82
N THR A 776 -34.64 37.95 35.02
CA THR A 776 -33.52 38.81 34.60
C THR A 776 -32.93 39.55 35.79
N ILE A 777 -33.79 40.11 36.66
CA ILE A 777 -33.39 40.74 37.92
C ILE A 777 -32.63 39.73 38.81
N GLY A 778 -33.18 38.52 38.99
CA GLY A 778 -32.53 37.46 39.75
C GLY A 778 -31.19 37.02 39.16
N ALA A 779 -31.08 36.94 37.83
CA ALA A 779 -29.82 36.62 37.15
C ALA A 779 -28.75 37.70 37.41
N TYR A 780 -29.09 38.99 37.35
CA TYR A 780 -28.17 40.07 37.69
C TYR A 780 -27.67 39.97 39.14
N ILE A 781 -28.56 39.65 40.09
CA ILE A 781 -28.20 39.45 41.50
C ILE A 781 -27.20 38.28 41.64
N ASN A 782 -27.53 37.12 41.07
CA ASN A 782 -26.70 35.91 41.15
C ASN A 782 -25.33 36.09 40.49
N THR A 783 -25.29 36.66 39.28
CA THR A 783 -24.03 36.96 38.58
C THR A 783 -23.19 37.97 39.35
N THR A 784 -23.81 38.95 40.01
CA THR A 784 -23.10 39.93 40.85
C THR A 784 -22.39 39.25 42.02
N HIS A 785 -23.11 38.42 42.78
CA HIS A 785 -22.50 37.66 43.89
C HIS A 785 -21.37 36.75 43.41
N SER A 786 -21.57 36.05 42.29
CA SER A 786 -20.55 35.19 41.68
C SER A 786 -19.29 35.98 41.28
N ARG A 787 -19.42 37.06 40.48
CA ARG A 787 -18.28 37.90 40.09
C ARG A 787 -17.56 38.48 41.31
N LEU A 788 -18.30 38.87 42.35
CA LEU A 788 -17.74 39.43 43.58
C LEU A 788 -16.96 38.43 44.43
N THR A 789 -17.08 37.12 44.27
CA THR A 789 -16.25 36.15 45.01
C THR A 789 -14.76 36.30 44.64
N HIS A 790 -14.44 36.28 43.34
CA HIS A 790 -13.06 36.25 42.82
C HIS A 790 -12.61 37.54 42.09
N ILE A 791 -13.37 38.65 42.18
CA ILE A 791 -13.01 39.90 41.50
C ILE A 791 -11.65 40.48 41.95
N SER A 792 -10.83 40.89 40.98
CA SER A 792 -9.55 41.58 41.18
C SER A 792 -9.64 43.07 40.85
N PRO A 793 -8.73 43.93 41.35
CA PRO A 793 -8.78 45.38 41.14
C PRO A 793 -8.81 45.84 39.68
N ARG A 794 -8.28 45.03 38.75
CA ARG A 794 -8.27 45.34 37.30
C ARG A 794 -9.67 45.30 36.68
N HIS A 795 -10.62 44.58 37.28
CA HIS A 795 -11.98 44.39 36.77
C HIS A 795 -13.02 45.30 37.45
N TYR A 796 -12.58 46.24 38.29
CA TYR A 796 -13.51 47.10 39.04
C TYR A 796 -14.32 48.02 38.12
N SER A 797 -13.71 48.60 37.08
CA SER A 797 -14.41 49.44 36.10
C SER A 797 -15.51 48.68 35.36
N GLU A 798 -15.16 47.51 34.80
CA GLU A 798 -16.10 46.62 34.09
C GLU A 798 -17.26 46.17 34.99
N PHE A 799 -16.98 45.85 36.26
CA PHE A 799 -18.00 45.46 37.22
C PHE A 799 -18.98 46.61 37.55
N ILE A 800 -18.48 47.84 37.66
CA ILE A 800 -19.32 49.01 37.90
C ILE A 800 -20.20 49.30 36.67
N GLU A 801 -19.68 49.11 35.45
CA GLU A 801 -20.50 49.17 34.23
C GLU A 801 -21.55 48.05 34.18
N PHE A 802 -21.21 46.84 34.61
CA PHE A 802 -22.17 45.73 34.73
C PHE A 802 -23.32 46.07 35.70
N LEU A 803 -23.03 46.66 36.87
CA LEU A 803 -24.06 47.14 37.80
C LEU A 803 -24.88 48.31 37.22
N SER A 804 -24.29 49.13 36.35
CA SER A 804 -25.02 50.19 35.66
C SER A 804 -26.10 49.60 34.74
N LYS A 805 -25.76 48.54 34.00
CA LYS A 805 -26.71 47.79 33.17
C LYS A 805 -27.76 47.04 34.00
N ALA A 806 -27.36 46.52 35.17
CA ALA A 806 -28.31 45.93 36.11
C ALA A 806 -29.34 46.97 36.57
N ARG A 807 -28.90 48.17 36.95
CA ARG A 807 -29.79 49.28 37.36
C ARG A 807 -30.81 49.62 36.29
N GLU A 808 -30.40 49.73 35.03
CA GLU A 808 -31.32 49.97 33.91
C GLU A 808 -32.41 48.89 33.82
N THR A 809 -32.06 47.63 34.06
CA THR A 809 -33.02 46.51 34.00
C THR A 809 -33.96 46.52 35.20
N PHE A 810 -33.47 46.81 36.41
CA PHE A 810 -34.32 46.96 37.60
C PHE A 810 -35.36 48.06 37.40
N LEU A 811 -34.97 49.21 36.84
CA LEU A 811 -35.88 50.33 36.58
C LEU A 811 -37.02 50.01 35.60
N MET A 812 -36.98 48.86 34.90
CA MET A 812 -38.08 48.39 34.06
C MET A 812 -39.25 47.81 34.89
N ALA A 813 -39.05 47.49 36.17
CA ALA A 813 -40.10 47.06 37.10
C ALA A 813 -40.70 48.25 37.87
N HIS A 814 -42.02 48.22 38.15
CA HIS A 814 -42.72 49.29 38.86
C HIS A 814 -42.11 49.62 40.26
N ASP A 815 -41.58 48.61 40.95
CA ASP A 815 -40.94 48.70 42.26
C ASP A 815 -39.41 48.56 42.21
N GLY A 816 -38.83 48.57 41.00
CA GLY A 816 -37.43 48.22 40.79
C GLY A 816 -36.40 49.18 41.38
N HIS A 817 -36.74 50.46 41.55
CA HIS A 817 -35.86 51.43 42.22
C HIS A 817 -35.64 51.04 43.70
N ILE A 818 -36.68 50.55 44.37
CA ILE A 818 -36.60 50.13 45.78
C ILE A 818 -35.80 48.83 45.89
N GLN A 819 -36.06 47.86 45.01
CA GLN A 819 -35.33 46.59 44.96
C GLN A 819 -33.82 46.80 44.67
N PHE A 820 -33.47 47.72 43.77
CA PHE A 820 -32.07 48.00 43.44
C PHE A 820 -31.32 48.65 44.62
N THR A 821 -31.94 49.60 45.32
CA THR A 821 -31.35 50.22 46.53
C THR A 821 -31.08 49.18 47.60
N GLN A 822 -32.06 48.31 47.90
CA GLN A 822 -31.90 47.21 48.85
C GLN A 822 -30.80 46.23 48.44
N PHE A 823 -30.69 45.92 47.15
CA PHE A 823 -29.63 45.06 46.61
C PHE A 823 -28.24 45.68 46.80
N ILE A 824 -28.06 46.96 46.49
CA ILE A 824 -26.79 47.67 46.69
C ILE A 824 -26.40 47.73 48.18
N ASP A 825 -27.35 47.98 49.08
CA ASP A 825 -27.09 48.00 50.52
C ASP A 825 -26.68 46.60 51.05
N ASN A 826 -27.31 45.55 50.55
CA ASN A 826 -26.95 44.17 50.85
C ASN A 826 -25.52 43.84 50.34
N LEU A 827 -25.16 44.23 49.12
CA LEU A 827 -23.80 44.06 48.60
C LEU A 827 -22.75 44.78 49.45
N LYS A 828 -23.04 46.02 49.88
CA LYS A 828 -22.20 46.80 50.80
C LYS A 828 -22.02 46.07 52.14
N GLN A 829 -23.05 45.34 52.62
CA GLN A 829 -23.01 44.62 53.88
C GLN A 829 -22.25 43.29 53.83
N ILE A 830 -22.45 42.49 52.78
CA ILE A 830 -21.82 41.16 52.64
C ILE A 830 -20.34 41.28 52.26
N TYR A 831 -19.95 42.24 51.41
CA TYR A 831 -18.60 42.35 50.87
C TYR A 831 -17.77 43.52 51.44
N LYS A 832 -18.02 43.91 52.71
CA LYS A 832 -17.31 45.00 53.42
C LYS A 832 -15.78 44.92 53.36
N GLY A 833 -15.22 43.71 53.21
CA GLY A 833 -13.78 43.49 53.06
C GLY A 833 -13.16 44.09 51.79
N LYS A 834 -13.95 44.35 50.73
CA LYS A 834 -13.47 44.89 49.45
C LYS A 834 -13.59 46.43 49.39
N LYS A 835 -12.89 47.12 50.31
CA LYS A 835 -13.02 48.57 50.56
C LYS A 835 -12.96 49.46 49.30
N LYS A 836 -11.96 49.26 48.42
CA LYS A 836 -11.78 50.08 47.20
C LYS A 836 -12.92 49.91 46.19
N LEU A 837 -13.45 48.70 46.04
CA LEU A 837 -14.59 48.45 45.15
C LEU A 837 -15.88 49.04 45.72
N MET A 838 -16.12 48.89 47.03
CA MET A 838 -17.32 49.43 47.68
C MET A 838 -17.35 50.96 47.70
N MET A 839 -16.19 51.62 47.71
CA MET A 839 -16.08 53.07 47.50
C MET A 839 -16.61 53.47 46.11
N LEU A 840 -16.19 52.76 45.05
CA LEU A 840 -16.65 53.02 43.68
C LEU A 840 -18.16 52.73 43.51
N VAL A 841 -18.68 51.68 44.15
CA VAL A 841 -20.13 51.38 44.15
C VAL A 841 -20.92 52.49 44.84
N ARG A 842 -20.42 53.02 45.98
CA ARG A 842 -21.03 54.15 46.69
C ARG A 842 -21.03 55.42 45.84
N GLU A 843 -19.89 55.74 45.22
CA GLU A 843 -19.75 56.93 44.37
C GLU A 843 -20.73 56.93 43.19
N ARG A 844 -20.99 55.77 42.57
CA ARG A 844 -21.83 55.69 41.37
C ARG A 844 -23.32 55.43 41.63
N PHE A 845 -23.69 54.73 42.71
CA PHE A 845 -25.07 54.25 42.91
C PHE A 845 -25.72 54.66 44.24
N GLY A 846 -25.03 55.43 45.10
CA GLY A 846 -25.60 55.97 46.33
C GLY A 846 -24.63 56.08 47.48
#